data_AF-A0AA39X6W5-F1
#
_entry.id   AF-A0AA39X6W5-F1
#
_cell.length_a   1.000
_cell.length_b   1.000
_cell.length_c   1.000
_cell.angle_alpha   90.00
_cell.angle_beta   90.00
_cell.angle_gamma   90.00
#
_symmetry.space_group_name_H-M   'P 1'
#
loop_
_entity.id
_entity.type
_entity.pdbx_description
1 polymer ?
#
loop_
_entity_poly.entity_id
_entity_poly.type
_entity_poly.pdbx_seq_one_letter_code
_entity_poly.pdbx_strand_id
1 'polypeptide(L)'
;MAPKDSFLTLSIRNLPMGTTAQDVCDHINRSYSNAQPTVGPIVKEPNRPRLYTTVTIRQDDSDKCKSLRNGLNAKPFIPRHPTTNVKETEIKVNDEFLGVTTVAEHDNPQFDLYFIHGLGGHASKSWSTDKGFPYMWPKDFLPDDVKERPLDPNNPDGPKLAGRFSVIGYRADWRKTWSATTSIEKNAENLLSAIKTDRPEGCARPMYFACHSLGGLIACQALIHALRSDANESERFQEPYQNVFYHNDQFLVKGMFFFGTPFDGSNLANHASTIIRFLKGNQVLIENLKEKSSDLTNIVAKFNQIRSDEKTGISIMICYEKQPMYGYKFVTTPGSAMSSFRVQTLGIEGDHRTMIKFPDNHDESYRTISDLMIRIIQSTLSGSSSISSPSTGSFPWSPFTPSLPTRTQTNRSTNSPPPYPGGPAASYQNITIHGQSSDSRSLLVGLGSSASSSPSHPSGHQGPSIPTKTKANTGDPWRNNPFAPVKMEDLMQQTTLDGRNQLAVAREDNHELALLSQFDTVFLLDDTGSMSESDMPNPSSPSTGHPSDSPPSRWDELVQSLRYIVEIVCRYDRDGVDVHFFCNDSKDELGITDGQRILDLLTNEVGPDEEGGGTFIGQQIWVILSTYLERFEEYKKHLSDRGRGGNNNRQRQQQQPRPDKPKKLNLIVITDGAADDKESVEDVIVQAAKRLDALHASSDQVGIQFLQIGKDVNAARWLRLLDDSLKERYGIRDIVDTRPWDSPNEINKSFRDRLAQILLGGILRSKDGEATTDRFSPDLN
;
A
#
# COMPACT_ATOMS: atom_id res chain seq x y z
N MET A 1 13.42 -23.07 1.40
CA MET A 1 13.97 -21.70 1.44
C MET A 1 13.28 -20.96 2.57
N ALA A 2 13.93 -19.97 3.19
CA ALA A 2 13.25 -19.07 4.12
C ALA A 2 12.32 -18.10 3.35
N PRO A 3 11.23 -17.61 3.95
CA PRO A 3 10.45 -16.49 3.42
C PRO A 3 11.29 -15.24 3.18
N LYS A 4 10.81 -14.35 2.31
CA LYS A 4 11.45 -13.05 2.05
C LYS A 4 11.57 -12.21 3.32
N ASP A 5 10.53 -12.26 4.16
CA ASP A 5 10.43 -11.48 5.39
C ASP A 5 11.36 -12.00 6.50
N SER A 6 12.09 -13.10 6.26
CA SER A 6 13.23 -13.53 7.08
C SER A 6 14.52 -12.73 6.82
N PHE A 7 14.46 -11.60 6.09
CA PHE A 7 15.62 -10.74 5.84
C PHE A 7 15.30 -9.25 5.88
N LEU A 8 16.22 -8.48 6.44
CA LEU A 8 16.17 -7.03 6.56
C LEU A 8 17.42 -6.41 5.91
N THR A 9 17.25 -5.47 4.98
CA THR A 9 18.36 -4.75 4.32
C THR A 9 18.38 -3.29 4.77
N LEU A 10 19.51 -2.85 5.31
CA LEU A 10 19.72 -1.55 5.97
C LEU A 10 20.83 -0.74 5.29
N SER A 11 20.78 0.57 5.42
CA SER A 11 21.86 1.51 5.13
C SER A 11 22.45 2.02 6.44
N ILE A 12 23.76 1.89 6.64
CA ILE A 12 24.49 2.37 7.82
C ILE A 12 25.42 3.51 7.38
N ARG A 13 25.17 4.73 7.85
CA ARG A 13 25.88 5.97 7.50
C ARG A 13 26.62 6.58 8.71
N ASN A 14 27.45 7.61 8.47
CA ASN A 14 28.31 8.27 9.46
C ASN A 14 29.44 7.40 10.08
N LEU A 15 29.80 6.26 9.47
CA LEU A 15 30.89 5.40 9.96
C LEU A 15 32.24 6.16 9.97
N PRO A 16 33.13 5.92 10.95
CA PRO A 16 34.48 6.49 10.96
C PRO A 16 35.31 6.09 9.73
N MET A 17 36.25 6.96 9.32
CA MET A 17 37.32 6.57 8.40
C MET A 17 38.12 5.40 8.99
N GLY A 18 38.56 4.46 8.14
CA GLY A 18 39.25 3.24 8.55
C GLY A 18 38.33 2.08 8.96
N THR A 19 37.01 2.28 9.04
CA THR A 19 36.05 1.19 9.31
C THR A 19 36.12 0.11 8.23
N THR A 20 36.21 -1.15 8.64
CA THR A 20 36.15 -2.32 7.74
C THR A 20 34.77 -2.98 7.75
N ALA A 21 34.49 -3.82 6.75
CA ALA A 21 33.28 -4.66 6.76
C ALA A 21 33.22 -5.58 7.99
N GLN A 22 34.38 -6.04 8.49
CA GLN A 22 34.46 -6.86 9.70
C GLN A 22 34.01 -6.09 10.95
N ASP A 23 34.40 -4.81 11.09
CA ASP A 23 33.94 -3.96 12.22
C ASP A 23 32.41 -3.80 12.24
N VAL A 24 31.80 -3.71 11.06
CA VAL A 24 30.34 -3.63 10.90
C VAL A 24 29.68 -4.97 11.27
N CYS A 25 30.21 -6.10 10.79
CA CYS A 25 29.77 -7.44 11.20
C CYS A 25 29.87 -7.62 12.72
N ASP A 26 30.96 -7.16 13.35
CA ASP A 26 31.19 -7.26 14.79
C ASP A 26 30.23 -6.41 15.61
N HIS A 27 29.98 -5.16 15.20
CA HIS A 27 29.02 -4.29 15.89
C HIS A 27 27.60 -4.88 15.83
N ILE A 28 27.22 -5.46 14.70
CA ILE A 28 25.91 -6.11 14.53
C ILE A 28 25.84 -7.41 15.36
N ASN A 29 26.84 -8.29 15.27
CA ASN A 29 26.85 -9.56 16.02
C ASN A 29 26.96 -9.36 17.54
N ARG A 30 27.59 -8.27 18.02
CA ARG A 30 27.53 -7.84 19.44
C ARG A 30 26.12 -7.44 19.89
N SER A 31 25.27 -7.00 18.96
CA SER A 31 23.89 -6.57 19.22
C SER A 31 22.86 -7.66 18.98
N TYR A 32 23.15 -8.60 18.07
CA TYR A 32 22.26 -9.67 17.64
C TYR A 32 23.10 -10.86 17.16
N SER A 33 23.39 -11.80 18.06
CA SER A 33 24.42 -12.84 17.86
C SER A 33 24.20 -13.80 16.68
N ASN A 34 22.95 -13.92 16.21
CA ASN A 34 22.56 -14.80 15.10
C ASN A 34 22.33 -14.06 13.77
N ALA A 35 22.68 -12.77 13.67
CA ALA A 35 22.32 -11.89 12.53
C ALA A 35 22.82 -12.34 11.15
N GLN A 36 23.96 -13.05 11.10
CA GLN A 36 24.65 -13.45 9.86
C GLN A 36 24.77 -12.30 8.83
N PRO A 37 25.29 -11.11 9.23
CA PRO A 37 25.23 -9.89 8.43
C PRO A 37 26.08 -10.00 7.15
N THR A 38 25.43 -9.81 6.00
CA THR A 38 26.08 -9.64 4.70
C THR A 38 26.29 -8.15 4.44
N VAL A 39 27.49 -7.65 4.76
CA VAL A 39 27.90 -6.25 4.56
C VAL A 39 28.30 -6.02 3.10
N GLY A 40 27.86 -4.90 2.52
CA GLY A 40 28.22 -4.46 1.16
C GLY A 40 29.56 -3.72 1.11
N PRO A 41 29.83 -2.95 0.04
CA PRO A 41 31.04 -2.13 -0.03
C PRO A 41 31.05 -1.09 1.10
N ILE A 42 32.25 -0.77 1.61
CA ILE A 42 32.45 0.37 2.51
C ILE A 42 32.78 1.59 1.64
N VAL A 43 31.84 2.52 1.52
CA VAL A 43 31.88 3.61 0.54
C VAL A 43 32.04 4.95 1.27
N LYS A 44 32.85 5.86 0.74
CA LYS A 44 33.04 7.19 1.32
C LYS A 44 31.83 8.09 1.06
N GLU A 45 31.36 8.83 2.08
CA GLU A 45 30.36 9.88 1.88
C GLU A 45 30.96 11.05 1.05
N PRO A 46 30.29 11.51 -0.03
CA PRO A 46 30.73 12.67 -0.79
C PRO A 46 30.92 13.89 0.12
N ASN A 47 32.00 14.64 -0.13
CA ASN A 47 32.37 15.86 0.60
C ASN A 47 32.49 15.71 2.14
N ARG A 48 32.63 14.48 2.67
CA ARG A 48 32.75 14.21 4.10
C ARG A 48 33.86 13.19 4.43
N PRO A 49 34.53 13.32 5.60
CA PRO A 49 35.45 12.30 6.12
C PRO A 49 34.68 11.21 6.89
N ARG A 50 33.71 10.59 6.23
CA ARG A 50 32.85 9.54 6.78
C ARG A 50 32.64 8.44 5.75
N LEU A 51 32.33 7.24 6.23
CA LEU A 51 31.99 6.08 5.41
C LEU A 51 30.52 5.71 5.61
N TYR A 52 29.97 4.95 4.66
CA TYR A 52 28.69 4.27 4.77
C TYR A 52 28.75 2.88 4.12
N THR A 53 27.76 2.05 4.40
CA THR A 53 27.60 0.74 3.76
C THR A 53 26.14 0.31 3.75
N THR A 54 25.85 -0.76 3.02
CA THR A 54 24.59 -1.51 3.13
C THR A 54 24.83 -2.81 3.87
N VAL A 55 23.83 -3.30 4.62
CA VAL A 55 23.92 -4.62 5.26
C VAL A 55 22.59 -5.35 5.10
N THR A 56 22.65 -6.61 4.67
CA THR A 56 21.51 -7.53 4.73
C THR A 56 21.70 -8.45 5.93
N ILE A 57 20.72 -8.45 6.83
CA ILE A 57 20.68 -9.22 8.07
C ILE A 57 19.59 -10.28 7.94
N ARG A 58 19.84 -11.50 8.43
CA ARG A 58 18.79 -12.50 8.60
C ARG A 58 18.02 -12.23 9.88
N GLN A 59 16.70 -12.31 9.80
CA GLN A 59 15.78 -12.32 10.94
C GLN A 59 14.89 -13.56 10.89
N ASP A 60 14.43 -14.00 12.06
CA ASP A 60 13.49 -15.12 12.17
C ASP A 60 12.08 -14.64 12.62
N ASP A 61 11.87 -13.32 12.74
CA ASP A 61 10.66 -12.67 13.28
C ASP A 61 10.64 -11.18 12.84
N SER A 62 9.50 -10.68 12.34
CA SER A 62 9.31 -9.31 11.83
C SER A 62 9.32 -8.22 12.89
N ASP A 63 8.81 -8.49 14.09
CA ASP A 63 8.60 -7.44 15.10
C ASP A 63 9.94 -7.00 15.70
N LYS A 64 10.93 -7.89 15.59
CA LYS A 64 12.33 -7.62 15.89
C LYS A 64 12.99 -6.62 14.93
N CYS A 65 12.41 -6.28 13.75
CA CYS A 65 12.93 -5.25 12.84
C CYS A 65 13.10 -3.88 13.50
N LYS A 66 11.99 -3.31 14.00
CA LYS A 66 11.98 -1.95 14.62
C LYS A 66 12.94 -1.92 15.80
N SER A 67 12.87 -2.95 16.65
CA SER A 67 13.76 -3.13 17.81
C SER A 67 15.24 -3.21 17.41
N LEU A 68 15.59 -3.95 16.35
CA LEU A 68 16.97 -4.07 15.86
C LEU A 68 17.49 -2.75 15.27
N ARG A 69 16.71 -2.06 14.43
CA ARG A 69 17.08 -0.75 13.86
C ARG A 69 17.36 0.26 14.98
N ASN A 70 16.44 0.36 15.94
CA ASN A 70 16.54 1.30 17.04
C ASN A 70 17.68 0.91 18.00
N GLY A 71 17.86 -0.39 18.28
CA GLY A 71 18.92 -0.94 19.12
C GLY A 71 20.34 -0.91 18.52
N LEU A 72 20.47 -0.75 17.20
CA LEU A 72 21.75 -0.44 16.53
C LEU A 72 22.05 1.07 16.57
N ASN A 73 21.05 1.93 16.36
CA ASN A 73 21.20 3.38 16.51
C ASN A 73 21.55 3.79 17.96
N ALA A 74 20.96 3.11 18.95
CA ALA A 74 21.15 3.41 20.38
C ALA A 74 22.51 2.99 20.97
N LYS A 75 23.46 2.46 20.17
CA LYS A 75 24.75 1.96 20.65
C LYS A 75 25.91 2.64 19.93
N PRO A 76 26.98 3.07 20.65
CA PRO A 76 28.15 3.66 20.00
C PRO A 76 28.84 2.64 19.08
N PHE A 77 29.21 3.10 17.88
CA PHE A 77 30.06 2.33 16.99
C PHE A 77 31.53 2.48 17.40
N ILE A 78 32.18 1.32 17.62
CA ILE A 78 33.56 1.22 18.08
C ILE A 78 34.30 0.26 17.14
N PRO A 79 35.05 0.77 16.14
CA PRO A 79 35.89 -0.06 15.27
C PRO A 79 37.06 -0.66 16.07
N ARG A 80 37.54 -1.85 15.66
CA ARG A 80 38.66 -2.55 16.29
C ARG A 80 40.00 -1.84 16.08
N HIS A 81 40.14 -1.11 14.96
CA HIS A 81 41.37 -0.42 14.56
C HIS A 81 41.09 1.03 14.13
N PRO A 82 40.76 1.94 15.07
CA PRO A 82 40.53 3.35 14.73
C PRO A 82 41.84 4.00 14.23
N THR A 83 41.83 4.51 13.00
CA THR A 83 43.00 5.16 12.38
C THR A 83 43.27 6.58 12.90
N THR A 84 42.46 7.08 13.84
CA THR A 84 42.52 8.41 14.45
C THR A 84 42.00 8.36 15.90
N ASN A 85 42.15 9.44 16.67
CA ASN A 85 41.71 9.56 18.08
C ASN A 85 40.17 9.58 18.30
N VAL A 86 39.39 9.01 17.38
CA VAL A 86 37.92 8.89 17.49
C VAL A 86 37.58 7.66 18.35
N LYS A 87 37.21 7.89 19.61
CA LYS A 87 36.92 6.80 20.57
C LYS A 87 35.57 6.12 20.31
N GLU A 88 34.55 6.90 19.95
CA GLU A 88 33.18 6.44 19.69
C GLU A 88 32.55 7.27 18.55
N THR A 89 31.48 6.76 17.93
CA THR A 89 30.68 7.50 16.96
C THR A 89 29.24 6.99 16.95
N GLU A 90 28.28 7.92 16.94
CA GLU A 90 26.87 7.65 16.65
C GLU A 90 26.70 7.34 15.14
N ILE A 91 26.32 6.11 14.82
CA ILE A 91 25.99 5.71 13.44
C ILE A 91 24.54 6.02 13.11
N LYS A 92 24.21 6.14 11.82
CA LYS A 92 22.83 6.33 11.35
C LYS A 92 22.38 5.14 10.53
N VAL A 93 21.55 4.30 11.14
CA VAL A 93 20.95 3.09 10.56
C VAL A 93 19.53 3.41 10.13
N ASN A 94 19.25 3.28 8.83
CA ASN A 94 17.91 3.43 8.26
C ASN A 94 17.62 2.40 7.17
N ASP A 95 16.35 2.28 6.81
CA ASP A 95 15.83 1.36 5.80
C ASP A 95 15.08 2.06 4.65
N GLU A 96 15.18 3.40 4.54
CA GLU A 96 14.52 4.21 3.49
C GLU A 96 15.30 4.30 2.16
N PHE A 97 16.63 4.14 2.20
CA PHE A 97 17.54 4.23 1.04
C PHE A 97 17.47 5.54 0.22
N LEU A 98 17.04 6.66 0.82
CA LEU A 98 16.95 7.96 0.16
C LEU A 98 18.32 8.51 -0.30
N GLY A 99 18.31 9.23 -1.42
CA GLY A 99 19.52 9.72 -2.10
C GLY A 99 20.25 8.59 -2.84
N VAL A 100 21.52 8.82 -3.18
CA VAL A 100 22.35 7.77 -3.79
C VAL A 100 22.90 6.84 -2.71
N THR A 101 22.80 5.54 -2.96
CA THR A 101 23.40 4.48 -2.15
C THR A 101 24.11 3.49 -3.08
N THR A 102 25.44 3.47 -3.05
CA THR A 102 26.25 2.49 -3.77
C THR A 102 26.09 1.11 -3.14
N VAL A 103 25.78 0.12 -3.97
CA VAL A 103 25.50 -1.27 -3.55
C VAL A 103 26.60 -2.25 -3.96
N ALA A 104 27.33 -1.94 -5.04
CA ALA A 104 28.55 -2.65 -5.44
C ALA A 104 29.48 -1.69 -6.20
N GLU A 105 30.80 -1.92 -6.14
CA GLU A 105 31.82 -1.11 -6.81
C GLU A 105 33.06 -1.98 -7.07
N HIS A 106 33.62 -1.89 -8.28
CA HIS A 106 34.88 -2.55 -8.65
C HIS A 106 36.07 -1.61 -8.40
N ASP A 107 37.27 -2.16 -8.26
CA ASP A 107 38.50 -1.34 -8.25
C ASP A 107 38.63 -0.52 -9.53
N ASN A 108 38.94 0.78 -9.39
CA ASN A 108 39.11 1.74 -10.49
C ASN A 108 37.92 1.76 -11.48
N PRO A 109 36.69 2.07 -11.01
CA PRO A 109 35.47 1.97 -11.82
C PRO A 109 35.50 2.95 -13.00
N GLN A 110 35.34 2.42 -14.21
CA GLN A 110 35.34 3.15 -15.47
C GLN A 110 34.02 3.90 -15.70
N PHE A 111 32.91 3.41 -15.14
CA PHE A 111 31.57 3.99 -15.29
C PHE A 111 30.73 3.94 -14.00
N ASP A 112 29.69 4.78 -13.95
CA ASP A 112 28.62 4.70 -12.95
C ASP A 112 27.32 4.19 -13.62
N LEU A 113 26.65 3.22 -12.99
CA LEU A 113 25.32 2.73 -13.37
C LEU A 113 24.34 2.96 -12.21
N TYR A 114 23.36 3.83 -12.45
CA TYR A 114 22.37 4.26 -11.47
C TYR A 114 21.02 3.57 -11.67
N PHE A 115 20.51 2.93 -10.62
CA PHE A 115 19.24 2.20 -10.60
C PHE A 115 18.14 3.04 -9.96
N ILE A 116 17.15 3.45 -10.76
CA ILE A 116 16.07 4.36 -10.36
C ILE A 116 14.75 3.57 -10.28
N HIS A 117 14.20 3.45 -9.08
CA HIS A 117 12.97 2.71 -8.84
C HIS A 117 11.72 3.40 -9.41
N GLY A 118 10.64 2.64 -9.53
CA GLY A 118 9.33 3.16 -9.93
C GLY A 118 8.60 3.91 -8.81
N LEU A 119 7.49 4.52 -9.22
CA LEU A 119 6.47 5.12 -8.36
C LEU A 119 5.86 4.07 -7.41
N GLY A 120 5.75 4.39 -6.11
CA GLY A 120 5.40 3.41 -5.06
C GLY A 120 6.47 2.34 -4.79
N GLY A 121 7.56 2.34 -5.54
CA GLY A 121 8.72 1.47 -5.34
C GLY A 121 9.66 1.97 -4.26
N HIS A 122 10.67 1.16 -3.94
CA HIS A 122 11.67 1.46 -2.92
C HIS A 122 13.05 1.00 -3.41
N ALA A 123 14.04 1.89 -3.29
CA ALA A 123 15.33 1.82 -3.98
C ALA A 123 16.04 0.45 -3.91
N SER A 124 16.10 -0.22 -2.76
CA SER A 124 16.58 -1.62 -2.69
C SER A 124 15.47 -2.62 -3.11
N LYS A 125 14.44 -2.78 -2.27
CA LYS A 125 13.31 -3.74 -2.38
C LYS A 125 12.68 -3.89 -3.79
N SER A 126 12.75 -2.89 -4.67
CA SER A 126 12.30 -2.99 -6.06
C SER A 126 13.12 -3.98 -6.90
N TRP A 127 14.44 -4.00 -6.76
CA TRP A 127 15.36 -4.83 -7.58
C TRP A 127 15.77 -6.15 -6.90
N SER A 128 15.25 -6.41 -5.69
CA SER A 128 15.43 -7.68 -4.98
C SER A 128 14.42 -8.74 -5.46
N THR A 129 14.82 -10.00 -5.53
CA THR A 129 13.88 -11.14 -5.63
C THR A 129 12.88 -11.14 -4.47
N ASP A 130 11.67 -11.64 -4.73
CA ASP A 130 10.67 -11.96 -3.70
C ASP A 130 10.69 -13.46 -3.31
N LYS A 131 11.64 -14.23 -3.84
CA LYS A 131 11.77 -15.69 -3.65
C LYS A 131 13.11 -16.03 -2.96
N GLY A 132 13.05 -16.53 -1.73
CA GLY A 132 14.22 -17.03 -1.00
C GLY A 132 15.08 -15.93 -0.38
N PHE A 133 16.40 -16.07 -0.46
CA PHE A 133 17.34 -15.02 -0.02
C PHE A 133 17.15 -13.78 -0.91
N PRO A 134 17.14 -12.54 -0.38
CA PRO A 134 16.68 -11.33 -1.08
C PRO A 134 17.73 -10.76 -2.05
N TYR A 135 18.34 -11.62 -2.87
CA TYR A 135 19.30 -11.25 -3.90
C TYR A 135 18.80 -10.07 -4.74
N MET A 136 19.66 -9.07 -4.87
CA MET A 136 19.41 -7.82 -5.54
C MET A 136 20.35 -7.77 -6.74
N TRP A 137 19.84 -8.05 -7.94
CA TRP A 137 20.70 -8.24 -9.12
C TRP A 137 21.66 -7.08 -9.47
N PRO A 138 21.37 -5.79 -9.16
CA PRO A 138 22.34 -4.70 -9.27
C PRO A 138 23.58 -4.81 -8.37
N LYS A 139 23.50 -5.63 -7.31
CA LYS A 139 24.52 -5.86 -6.28
C LYS A 139 25.13 -7.25 -6.40
N ASP A 140 24.29 -8.27 -6.47
CA ASP A 140 24.70 -9.66 -6.24
C ASP A 140 24.98 -10.44 -7.54
N PHE A 141 24.52 -9.96 -8.71
CA PHE A 141 24.68 -10.67 -10.00
C PHE A 141 25.39 -9.82 -11.07
N LEU A 142 24.90 -8.60 -11.36
CA LEU A 142 25.42 -7.77 -12.46
C LEU A 142 26.89 -7.35 -12.31
N PRO A 143 27.41 -7.00 -11.11
CA PRO A 143 28.82 -6.68 -10.95
C PRO A 143 29.73 -7.85 -11.38
N ASP A 144 29.34 -9.08 -11.02
CA ASP A 144 30.04 -10.30 -11.42
C ASP A 144 29.92 -10.57 -12.92
N ASP A 145 28.73 -10.42 -13.52
CA ASP A 145 28.56 -10.51 -14.98
C ASP A 145 29.39 -9.46 -15.75
N VAL A 146 29.64 -8.28 -15.15
CA VAL A 146 30.44 -7.19 -15.72
C VAL A 146 31.94 -7.48 -15.60
N LYS A 147 32.46 -7.88 -14.43
CA LYS A 147 33.91 -7.99 -14.19
C LYS A 147 34.61 -9.08 -15.02
N GLU A 148 33.88 -10.09 -15.49
CA GLU A 148 34.45 -11.14 -16.35
C GLU A 148 34.62 -10.68 -17.81
N ARG A 149 33.94 -9.60 -18.21
CA ARG A 149 33.87 -9.13 -19.61
C ARG A 149 35.02 -8.17 -19.92
N PRO A 150 35.66 -8.28 -21.11
CA PRO A 150 36.67 -7.33 -21.53
C PRO A 150 36.07 -5.94 -21.77
N LEU A 151 36.85 -4.89 -21.58
CA LEU A 151 36.48 -3.51 -21.90
C LEU A 151 36.19 -3.38 -23.40
N ASP A 152 37.18 -3.76 -24.22
CA ASP A 152 37.07 -3.86 -25.68
C ASP A 152 36.73 -5.30 -26.09
N PRO A 153 35.58 -5.57 -26.75
CA PRO A 153 35.22 -6.89 -27.26
C PRO A 153 36.24 -7.51 -28.22
N ASN A 154 37.08 -6.69 -28.88
CA ASN A 154 38.12 -7.15 -29.81
C ASN A 154 39.43 -7.55 -29.10
N ASN A 155 39.54 -7.31 -27.79
CA ASN A 155 40.71 -7.62 -26.98
C ASN A 155 40.32 -8.40 -25.70
N PRO A 156 40.01 -9.71 -25.80
CA PRO A 156 39.50 -10.51 -24.67
C PRO A 156 40.43 -10.59 -23.45
N ASP A 157 41.74 -10.54 -23.70
CA ASP A 157 42.83 -10.59 -22.73
C ASP A 157 43.20 -9.20 -22.17
N GLY A 158 42.55 -8.14 -22.67
CA GLY A 158 42.74 -6.76 -22.21
C GLY A 158 42.09 -6.48 -20.85
N PRO A 159 42.13 -5.21 -20.40
CA PRO A 159 41.46 -4.77 -19.19
C PRO A 159 39.98 -5.19 -19.17
N LYS A 160 39.49 -5.66 -18.04
CA LYS A 160 38.07 -5.98 -17.85
C LYS A 160 37.24 -4.72 -17.56
N LEU A 161 35.91 -4.86 -17.64
CA LEU A 161 34.99 -3.79 -17.23
C LEU A 161 35.01 -3.59 -15.71
N ALA A 162 35.22 -2.34 -15.29
CA ALA A 162 35.11 -1.91 -13.91
C ALA A 162 33.93 -0.94 -13.78
N GLY A 163 32.97 -1.22 -12.89
CA GLY A 163 31.75 -0.43 -12.74
C GLY A 163 31.46 -0.07 -11.29
N ARG A 164 30.75 1.04 -11.09
CA ARG A 164 30.13 1.42 -9.82
C ARG A 164 28.60 1.34 -9.97
N PHE A 165 27.96 0.60 -9.07
CA PHE A 165 26.55 0.27 -9.13
C PHE A 165 25.84 0.89 -7.92
N SER A 166 24.94 1.83 -8.18
CA SER A 166 24.25 2.58 -7.13
C SER A 166 22.74 2.58 -7.35
N VAL A 167 21.94 2.44 -6.30
CA VAL A 167 20.53 2.80 -6.35
C VAL A 167 20.34 4.27 -6.01
N ILE A 168 19.31 4.89 -6.56
CA ILE A 168 18.86 6.22 -6.17
C ILE A 168 17.45 6.09 -5.60
N GLY A 169 17.30 6.40 -4.31
CA GLY A 169 16.02 6.51 -3.63
C GLY A 169 15.50 7.94 -3.64
N TYR A 170 14.23 8.10 -3.95
CA TYR A 170 13.48 9.33 -3.74
C TYR A 170 12.21 9.03 -2.92
N ARG A 171 11.68 10.03 -2.21
CA ARG A 171 10.43 9.86 -1.44
C ARG A 171 9.27 9.73 -2.43
N ALA A 172 8.93 8.49 -2.78
CA ALA A 172 7.72 8.17 -3.54
C ALA A 172 6.43 8.43 -2.72
N ASP A 173 6.56 8.54 -1.39
CA ASP A 173 5.55 9.10 -0.49
C ASP A 173 5.40 10.61 -0.70
N TRP A 174 4.44 10.93 -1.56
CA TRP A 174 4.00 12.24 -2.02
C TRP A 174 3.32 13.14 -0.98
N ARG A 175 3.07 12.64 0.24
CA ARG A 175 2.23 13.22 1.32
C ARG A 175 2.55 14.65 1.79
N LYS A 176 3.47 15.37 1.12
CA LYS A 176 3.82 16.79 1.36
C LYS A 176 4.09 17.60 0.07
N THR A 177 3.48 17.27 -1.09
CA THR A 177 3.64 18.08 -2.33
C THR A 177 2.40 18.10 -3.21
N TRP A 178 1.76 19.27 -3.30
CA TRP A 178 0.60 19.57 -4.14
C TRP A 178 0.97 19.82 -5.63
N SER A 179 0.04 19.54 -6.55
CA SER A 179 0.19 19.59 -8.03
C SER A 179 1.25 18.63 -8.61
N ALA A 180 0.87 17.79 -9.58
CA ALA A 180 1.77 16.75 -10.06
C ALA A 180 2.70 17.14 -11.23
N THR A 181 2.47 18.27 -11.90
CA THR A 181 3.56 18.95 -12.65
C THR A 181 4.55 19.66 -11.73
N THR A 182 4.36 19.55 -10.42
CA THR A 182 5.40 19.77 -9.40
C THR A 182 5.95 18.44 -8.88
N SER A 183 5.68 17.28 -9.51
CA SER A 183 6.05 15.96 -8.96
C SER A 183 7.01 15.15 -9.83
N ILE A 184 6.84 15.04 -11.16
CA ILE A 184 7.90 14.48 -12.02
C ILE A 184 9.06 15.47 -12.03
N GLU A 185 8.75 16.75 -12.17
CA GLU A 185 9.66 17.90 -12.15
C GLU A 185 10.44 17.96 -10.83
N LYS A 186 9.77 17.83 -9.67
CA LYS A 186 10.47 17.87 -8.37
C LYS A 186 11.24 16.60 -8.07
N ASN A 187 10.76 15.43 -8.49
CA ASN A 187 11.57 14.22 -8.39
C ASN A 187 12.76 14.23 -9.36
N ALA A 188 12.64 14.91 -10.51
CA ALA A 188 13.76 15.18 -11.41
C ALA A 188 14.77 16.16 -10.81
N GLU A 189 14.33 17.25 -10.17
CA GLU A 189 15.21 18.14 -9.38
C GLU A 189 15.91 17.38 -8.24
N ASN A 190 15.19 16.54 -7.49
CA ASN A 190 15.75 15.74 -6.40
C ASN A 190 16.77 14.72 -6.92
N LEU A 191 16.49 14.09 -8.08
CA LEU A 191 17.40 13.18 -8.78
C LEU A 191 18.67 13.92 -9.26
N LEU A 192 18.53 15.09 -9.86
CA LEU A 192 19.67 15.94 -10.27
C LEU A 192 20.52 16.36 -9.07
N SER A 193 19.89 16.79 -7.99
CA SER A 193 20.57 17.14 -6.73
C SER A 193 21.31 15.95 -6.12
N ALA A 194 20.68 14.76 -6.12
CA ALA A 194 21.30 13.52 -5.65
C ALA A 194 22.53 13.13 -6.50
N ILE A 195 22.44 13.17 -7.84
CA ILE A 195 23.56 12.87 -8.74
C ILE A 195 24.67 13.93 -8.60
N LYS A 196 24.32 15.22 -8.50
CA LYS A 196 25.29 16.31 -8.25
C LYS A 196 26.02 16.16 -6.92
N THR A 197 25.33 15.68 -5.89
CA THR A 197 25.92 15.44 -4.56
C THR A 197 26.80 14.18 -4.56
N ASP A 198 26.43 13.16 -5.33
CA ASP A 198 27.15 11.89 -5.44
C ASP A 198 28.47 12.00 -6.22
N ARG A 199 28.48 12.79 -7.30
CA ARG A 199 29.62 12.89 -8.21
C ARG A 199 30.60 13.97 -7.77
N PRO A 200 31.90 13.64 -7.59
CA PRO A 200 32.94 14.64 -7.38
C PRO A 200 33.00 15.64 -8.54
N GLU A 201 33.39 16.88 -8.23
CA GLU A 201 33.66 17.90 -9.25
C GLU A 201 34.72 17.40 -10.25
N GLY A 202 34.47 17.61 -11.55
CA GLY A 202 35.33 17.11 -12.61
C GLY A 202 35.24 15.59 -12.90
N CYS A 203 34.33 14.84 -12.27
CA CYS A 203 34.21 13.38 -12.48
C CYS A 203 33.76 13.01 -13.92
N ALA A 204 34.73 12.70 -14.78
CA ALA A 204 34.56 12.38 -16.20
C ALA A 204 33.99 10.97 -16.51
N ARG A 205 33.69 10.14 -15.50
CA ARG A 205 33.23 8.75 -15.71
C ARG A 205 31.87 8.71 -16.43
N PRO A 206 31.70 7.98 -17.55
CA PRO A 206 30.42 7.81 -18.21
C PRO A 206 29.32 7.27 -17.29
N MET A 207 28.10 7.75 -17.51
CA MET A 207 26.91 7.41 -16.74
C MET A 207 25.91 6.58 -17.55
N TYR A 208 25.29 5.63 -16.87
CA TYR A 208 24.20 4.82 -17.38
C TYR A 208 23.05 4.80 -16.36
N PHE A 209 21.82 4.65 -16.84
CA PHE A 209 20.63 4.58 -15.97
C PHE A 209 19.81 3.32 -16.23
N ALA A 210 19.46 2.58 -15.19
CA ALA A 210 18.48 1.50 -15.22
C ALA A 210 17.22 1.95 -14.48
N CYS A 211 16.12 2.15 -15.21
CA CYS A 211 14.95 2.84 -14.71
C CYS A 211 13.70 1.96 -14.77
N HIS A 212 12.98 1.83 -13.66
CA HIS A 212 11.71 1.09 -13.60
C HIS A 212 10.51 2.03 -13.61
N SER A 213 9.46 1.68 -14.37
CA SER A 213 8.16 2.36 -14.39
C SER A 213 8.31 3.89 -14.56
N LEU A 214 7.62 4.72 -13.74
CA LEU A 214 7.73 6.19 -13.71
C LEU A 214 9.18 6.70 -13.53
N GLY A 215 10.07 5.93 -12.88
CA GLY A 215 11.46 6.31 -12.69
C GLY A 215 12.18 6.60 -14.01
N GLY A 216 11.74 5.98 -15.11
CA GLY A 216 12.22 6.29 -16.46
C GLY A 216 11.80 7.68 -16.95
N LEU A 217 10.55 8.10 -16.70
CA LEU A 217 10.05 9.42 -17.06
C LEU A 217 10.67 10.52 -16.19
N ILE A 218 10.91 10.24 -14.90
CA ILE A 218 11.66 11.14 -13.99
C ILE A 218 13.11 11.31 -14.48
N ALA A 219 13.78 10.23 -14.89
CA ALA A 219 15.13 10.31 -15.46
C ALA A 219 15.16 11.10 -16.79
N CYS A 220 14.17 10.90 -17.67
CA CYS A 220 14.03 11.70 -18.89
C CYS A 220 13.83 13.20 -18.58
N GLN A 221 12.97 13.54 -17.62
CA GLN A 221 12.75 14.94 -17.21
C GLN A 221 13.97 15.56 -16.53
N ALA A 222 14.75 14.78 -15.76
CA ALA A 222 16.02 15.22 -15.20
C ALA A 222 17.03 15.58 -16.30
N LEU A 223 17.17 14.76 -17.35
CA LEU A 223 18.01 15.09 -18.51
C LEU A 223 17.50 16.34 -19.24
N ILE A 224 16.19 16.50 -19.42
CA ILE A 224 15.60 17.72 -20.00
C ILE A 224 15.95 18.94 -19.13
N HIS A 225 15.81 18.85 -17.80
CA HIS A 225 16.13 19.94 -16.87
C HIS A 225 17.62 20.31 -16.88
N ALA A 226 18.52 19.32 -16.92
CA ALA A 226 19.97 19.54 -16.99
C ALA A 226 20.45 20.13 -18.33
N LEU A 227 19.67 19.99 -19.41
CA LEU A 227 20.04 20.35 -20.78
C LEU A 227 19.26 21.53 -21.38
N ARG A 228 18.37 22.20 -20.62
CA ARG A 228 17.77 23.48 -21.05
C ARG A 228 18.86 24.54 -21.24
N SER A 229 18.65 25.42 -22.23
CA SER A 229 19.60 26.46 -22.64
C SER A 229 19.03 27.88 -22.48
N ASP A 230 17.84 28.00 -21.88
CA ASP A 230 16.92 29.09 -22.16
C ASP A 230 17.05 30.21 -21.11
N ALA A 231 17.88 31.21 -21.40
CA ALA A 231 18.27 32.28 -20.46
C ALA A 231 17.16 33.29 -20.07
N ASN A 232 15.89 33.03 -20.39
CA ASN A 232 14.79 34.01 -20.32
C ASN A 232 13.71 33.73 -19.26
N GLU A 233 13.77 32.63 -18.49
CA GLU A 233 12.84 32.37 -17.37
C GLU A 233 13.55 32.57 -15.99
N SER A 234 13.44 33.80 -15.47
CA SER A 234 13.50 34.19 -14.04
C SER A 234 14.37 33.38 -13.06
N GLU A 235 15.68 33.69 -13.03
CA GLU A 235 16.53 33.90 -11.83
C GLU A 235 16.38 33.01 -10.56
N ARG A 236 15.89 31.77 -10.64
CA ARG A 236 15.72 30.89 -9.46
C ARG A 236 16.69 29.71 -9.32
N PHE A 237 17.40 29.32 -10.37
CA PHE A 237 18.21 28.10 -10.38
C PHE A 237 19.60 28.29 -11.03
N GLN A 238 20.39 29.21 -10.48
CA GLN A 238 21.68 29.62 -11.03
C GLN A 238 22.87 28.72 -10.59
N GLU A 239 22.69 27.41 -10.72
CA GLU A 239 23.71 26.38 -10.44
C GLU A 239 23.63 25.31 -11.56
N PRO A 240 24.32 25.49 -12.70
CA PRO A 240 24.07 24.71 -13.91
C PRO A 240 24.46 23.24 -13.73
N TYR A 241 23.46 22.37 -13.67
CA TYR A 241 23.66 20.91 -13.63
C TYR A 241 24.43 20.38 -14.84
N GLN A 242 24.56 21.14 -15.94
CA GLN A 242 25.37 20.82 -17.11
C GLN A 242 26.77 20.28 -16.74
N ASN A 243 27.45 20.86 -15.75
CA ASN A 243 28.80 20.42 -15.31
C ASN A 243 28.83 19.02 -14.66
N VAL A 244 27.67 18.44 -14.33
CA VAL A 244 27.51 17.07 -13.82
C VAL A 244 27.31 16.07 -14.98
N PHE A 245 26.84 16.57 -16.13
CA PHE A 245 26.49 15.81 -17.32
C PHE A 245 27.45 16.01 -18.50
N TYR A 246 28.40 16.95 -18.41
CA TYR A 246 29.46 17.19 -19.38
C TYR A 246 30.84 17.21 -18.72
N HIS A 247 31.86 16.77 -19.45
CA HIS A 247 33.26 16.97 -19.12
C HIS A 247 34.06 17.24 -20.40
N ASN A 248 34.74 18.40 -20.50
CA ASN A 248 35.47 18.84 -21.69
C ASN A 248 34.63 18.70 -22.98
N ASP A 249 33.44 19.30 -22.98
CA ASP A 249 32.39 19.23 -24.02
C ASP A 249 31.83 17.82 -24.33
N GLN A 250 32.35 16.75 -23.74
CA GLN A 250 31.80 15.40 -23.90
C GLN A 250 30.62 15.17 -22.95
N PHE A 251 29.46 14.85 -23.53
CA PHE A 251 28.28 14.45 -22.75
C PHE A 251 28.49 13.08 -22.09
N LEU A 252 28.26 12.98 -20.78
CA LEU A 252 28.63 11.83 -19.97
C LEU A 252 27.59 10.69 -19.95
N VAL A 253 26.32 10.96 -20.24
CA VAL A 253 25.29 9.90 -20.22
C VAL A 253 25.30 9.15 -21.54
N LYS A 254 25.69 7.86 -21.49
CA LYS A 254 25.89 7.03 -22.69
C LYS A 254 24.78 6.03 -22.95
N GLY A 255 24.02 5.63 -21.92
CA GLY A 255 22.85 4.78 -22.15
C GLY A 255 21.80 4.74 -21.04
N MET A 256 20.59 4.34 -21.42
CA MET A 256 19.44 4.17 -20.52
C MET A 256 18.68 2.86 -20.80
N PHE A 257 18.35 2.15 -19.74
CA PHE A 257 17.73 0.83 -19.76
C PHE A 257 16.37 0.94 -19.04
N PHE A 258 15.28 0.90 -19.81
CA PHE A 258 13.94 1.14 -19.30
C PHE A 258 13.18 -0.17 -19.08
N PHE A 259 12.58 -0.33 -17.90
CA PHE A 259 11.85 -1.52 -17.48
C PHE A 259 10.41 -1.12 -17.14
N GLY A 260 9.49 -1.39 -18.07
CA GLY A 260 8.08 -1.04 -17.90
C GLY A 260 7.80 0.47 -17.92
N THR A 261 8.68 1.31 -18.46
CA THR A 261 8.42 2.76 -18.51
C THR A 261 7.31 3.08 -19.54
N PRO A 262 6.18 3.69 -19.14
CA PRO A 262 5.02 3.83 -20.01
C PRO A 262 5.17 5.05 -20.95
N PHE A 263 5.84 4.83 -22.08
CA PHE A 263 6.20 5.88 -23.04
C PHE A 263 5.10 6.30 -24.02
N ASP A 264 3.94 5.64 -24.00
CA ASP A 264 2.75 6.06 -24.76
C ASP A 264 1.89 6.97 -23.88
N GLY A 265 2.18 8.27 -23.93
CA GLY A 265 1.42 9.30 -23.20
C GLY A 265 -0.05 9.35 -23.59
N SER A 266 -0.41 8.97 -24.82
CA SER A 266 -1.80 8.98 -25.32
C SER A 266 -2.63 7.86 -24.71
N ASN A 267 -2.04 6.67 -24.51
CA ASN A 267 -2.67 5.57 -23.79
C ASN A 267 -2.34 5.55 -22.30
N LEU A 268 -1.58 6.51 -21.74
CA LEU A 268 -1.35 6.52 -20.28
C LEU A 268 -2.68 6.63 -19.53
N ALA A 269 -3.65 7.40 -20.02
CA ALA A 269 -5.01 7.45 -19.47
C ALA A 269 -5.70 6.06 -19.42
N ASN A 270 -5.42 5.16 -20.37
CA ASN A 270 -5.95 3.79 -20.43
C ASN A 270 -5.21 2.80 -19.51
N HIS A 271 -3.97 3.10 -19.15
CA HIS A 271 -3.14 2.30 -18.22
C HIS A 271 -3.12 2.89 -16.80
N ALA A 272 -3.59 4.12 -16.60
CA ALA A 272 -3.49 4.89 -15.37
C ALA A 272 -4.13 4.18 -14.16
N SER A 273 -5.24 3.45 -14.33
CA SER A 273 -5.83 2.64 -13.24
C SER A 273 -4.91 1.50 -12.79
N THR A 274 -4.09 0.97 -13.70
CA THR A 274 -3.07 -0.03 -13.36
C THR A 274 -1.91 0.65 -12.64
N ILE A 275 -1.46 1.82 -13.11
CA ILE A 275 -0.37 2.60 -12.49
C ILE A 275 -0.76 3.11 -11.08
N ILE A 276 -2.04 3.45 -10.85
CA ILE A 276 -2.58 3.87 -9.55
C ILE A 276 -2.37 2.79 -8.48
N ARG A 277 -2.39 1.50 -8.85
CA ARG A 277 -2.33 0.39 -7.89
C ARG A 277 -0.91 -0.04 -7.48
N PHE A 278 0.15 0.55 -8.06
CA PHE A 278 1.52 0.42 -7.52
C PHE A 278 1.77 1.39 -6.36
N LEU A 279 0.99 2.46 -6.27
CA LEU A 279 0.96 3.34 -5.12
C LEU A 279 0.03 2.76 -4.06
N LYS A 280 0.56 2.53 -2.86
CA LYS A 280 -0.27 2.58 -1.65
C LYS A 280 -0.70 4.05 -1.43
N GLY A 281 -1.75 4.47 -2.15
CA GLY A 281 -2.49 5.72 -1.92
C GLY A 281 -1.90 7.00 -2.53
N ASN A 282 -1.96 7.17 -3.85
CA ASN A 282 -1.67 8.46 -4.51
C ASN A 282 -2.41 8.58 -5.85
N GLN A 283 -3.70 8.95 -5.81
CA GLN A 283 -4.42 9.30 -7.03
C GLN A 283 -3.88 10.59 -7.66
N VAL A 284 -3.69 11.64 -6.85
CA VAL A 284 -3.42 13.02 -7.31
C VAL A 284 -2.29 13.07 -8.34
N LEU A 285 -1.20 12.32 -8.10
CA LEU A 285 -0.07 12.28 -9.02
C LEU A 285 -0.45 11.71 -10.39
N ILE A 286 -1.33 10.71 -10.46
CA ILE A 286 -1.71 10.07 -11.72
C ILE A 286 -2.92 10.73 -12.38
N GLU A 287 -3.82 11.37 -11.63
CA GLU A 287 -4.95 12.07 -12.26
C GLU A 287 -4.47 13.33 -12.98
N ASN A 288 -3.50 14.04 -12.40
CA ASN A 288 -2.71 15.02 -13.12
C ASN A 288 -2.02 14.42 -14.36
N LEU A 289 -1.46 13.20 -14.30
CA LEU A 289 -0.82 12.57 -15.48
C LEU A 289 -1.82 12.10 -16.56
N LYS A 290 -3.07 11.78 -16.19
CA LYS A 290 -4.18 11.57 -17.16
C LYS A 290 -4.48 12.89 -17.88
N GLU A 291 -4.70 13.95 -17.09
CA GLU A 291 -5.05 15.30 -17.52
C GLU A 291 -3.95 15.94 -18.38
N LYS A 292 -2.68 15.67 -18.03
CA LYS A 292 -1.46 16.21 -18.65
C LYS A 292 -0.74 15.19 -19.53
N SER A 293 -1.50 14.36 -20.23
CA SER A 293 -1.00 13.47 -21.29
C SER A 293 -0.22 14.22 -22.40
N SER A 294 -0.51 15.51 -22.60
CA SER A 294 0.29 16.45 -23.40
C SER A 294 1.72 16.61 -22.89
N ASP A 295 1.90 16.78 -21.58
CA ASP A 295 3.17 17.10 -20.95
C ASP A 295 4.08 15.86 -20.96
N LEU A 296 3.51 14.67 -20.76
CA LEU A 296 4.18 13.38 -20.95
C LEU A 296 4.64 13.16 -22.39
N THR A 297 3.79 13.48 -23.36
CA THR A 297 4.15 13.41 -24.79
C THR A 297 5.30 14.38 -25.10
N ASN A 298 5.32 15.55 -24.45
CA ASN A 298 6.40 16.54 -24.52
C ASN A 298 7.72 16.01 -23.89
N ILE A 299 7.67 15.34 -22.73
CA ILE A 299 8.84 14.69 -22.09
C ILE A 299 9.42 13.63 -23.05
N VAL A 300 8.59 12.75 -23.61
CA VAL A 300 9.04 11.68 -24.52
C VAL A 300 9.60 12.27 -25.81
N ALA A 301 8.97 13.29 -26.40
CA ALA A 301 9.46 13.96 -27.60
C ALA A 301 10.80 14.67 -27.37
N LYS A 302 10.93 15.45 -26.28
CA LYS A 302 12.16 16.17 -25.92
C LYS A 302 13.29 15.21 -25.56
N PHE A 303 13.02 14.13 -24.82
CA PHE A 303 14.03 13.10 -24.58
C PHE A 303 14.42 12.38 -25.88
N ASN A 304 13.47 12.10 -26.79
CA ASN A 304 13.78 11.51 -28.09
C ASN A 304 14.64 12.44 -28.97
N GLN A 305 14.47 13.77 -28.88
CA GLN A 305 15.38 14.74 -29.49
C GLN A 305 16.75 14.69 -28.80
N ILE A 306 16.81 14.85 -27.47
CA ILE A 306 18.04 14.87 -26.67
C ILE A 306 18.90 13.62 -26.90
N ARG A 307 18.33 12.42 -26.96
CA ARG A 307 19.10 11.18 -27.18
C ARG A 307 19.64 11.01 -28.60
N SER A 308 19.03 11.70 -29.57
CA SER A 308 19.30 11.54 -31.01
C SER A 308 20.17 12.67 -31.58
N ASP A 309 20.56 13.64 -30.74
CA ASP A 309 21.56 14.65 -31.08
C ASP A 309 22.96 14.00 -31.16
N GLU A 310 23.77 14.46 -32.12
CA GLU A 310 25.11 13.92 -32.40
C GLU A 310 26.08 14.12 -31.22
N LYS A 311 25.87 15.15 -30.39
CA LYS A 311 26.73 15.46 -29.24
C LYS A 311 26.46 14.59 -28.02
N THR A 312 25.29 13.96 -27.94
CA THR A 312 24.82 13.20 -26.77
C THR A 312 24.82 11.69 -27.04
N GLY A 313 24.22 11.24 -28.14
CA GLY A 313 24.24 9.86 -28.62
C GLY A 313 23.78 8.80 -27.61
N ILE A 314 22.66 9.02 -26.90
CA ILE A 314 22.25 8.13 -25.79
C ILE A 314 21.64 6.84 -26.34
N SER A 315 22.33 5.72 -26.12
CA SER A 315 21.85 4.38 -26.44
C SER A 315 20.70 3.98 -25.51
N ILE A 316 19.64 3.34 -26.03
CA ILE A 316 18.50 2.94 -25.18
C ILE A 316 18.09 1.47 -25.40
N MET A 317 17.69 0.82 -24.31
CA MET A 317 17.02 -0.48 -24.29
C MET A 317 15.67 -0.32 -23.62
N ILE A 318 14.62 -0.92 -24.18
CA ILE A 318 13.25 -0.83 -23.65
C ILE A 318 12.68 -2.23 -23.44
N CYS A 319 12.31 -2.51 -22.20
CA CYS A 319 11.75 -3.78 -21.78
C CYS A 319 10.30 -3.62 -21.32
N TYR A 320 9.44 -4.58 -21.68
CA TYR A 320 8.02 -4.63 -21.30
C TYR A 320 7.69 -5.95 -20.59
N GLU A 321 6.68 -5.93 -19.74
CA GLU A 321 6.14 -7.10 -19.04
C GLU A 321 5.41 -8.07 -20.01
N LYS A 322 5.64 -9.38 -19.92
CA LYS A 322 4.93 -10.39 -20.73
C LYS A 322 3.64 -10.89 -20.09
N GLN A 323 3.46 -10.70 -18.79
CA GLN A 323 2.29 -11.19 -18.05
C GLN A 323 1.51 -9.99 -17.48
N PRO A 324 0.17 -9.95 -17.57
CA PRO A 324 -0.61 -8.95 -16.86
C PRO A 324 -0.57 -9.26 -15.36
N MET A 325 -0.66 -8.24 -14.50
CA MET A 325 -0.96 -8.48 -13.08
C MET A 325 -2.33 -9.19 -12.96
N TYR A 326 -2.47 -10.11 -12.01
CA TYR A 326 -3.67 -10.93 -11.85
C TYR A 326 -4.95 -10.07 -11.71
N GLY A 327 -5.85 -10.15 -12.69
CA GLY A 327 -7.08 -9.37 -12.76
C GLY A 327 -7.00 -8.03 -13.52
N TYR A 328 -5.82 -7.63 -14.00
CA TYR A 328 -5.57 -6.29 -14.58
C TYR A 328 -5.06 -6.34 -16.03
N LYS A 329 -4.75 -5.17 -16.58
CA LYS A 329 -4.07 -5.02 -17.88
C LYS A 329 -2.55 -4.93 -17.69
N PHE A 330 -1.83 -5.03 -18.80
CA PHE A 330 -0.46 -4.56 -18.92
C PHE A 330 -0.40 -3.03 -18.69
N VAL A 331 0.63 -2.55 -18.00
CA VAL A 331 1.03 -1.13 -18.00
C VAL A 331 1.78 -0.79 -19.29
N THR A 332 2.66 -1.71 -19.71
CA THR A 332 3.48 -1.56 -20.93
C THR A 332 3.06 -2.62 -21.95
N THR A 333 2.30 -2.21 -22.97
CA THR A 333 2.01 -3.13 -24.09
C THR A 333 3.21 -3.24 -25.03
N PRO A 334 3.40 -4.37 -25.74
CA PRO A 334 4.49 -4.53 -26.71
C PRO A 334 4.50 -3.42 -27.78
N GLY A 335 3.30 -2.97 -28.22
CA GLY A 335 3.15 -1.89 -29.19
C GLY A 335 3.56 -0.51 -28.66
N SER A 336 3.20 -0.18 -27.41
CA SER A 336 3.57 1.07 -26.73
C SER A 336 5.09 1.25 -26.60
N ALA A 337 5.81 0.17 -26.31
CA ALA A 337 7.27 0.19 -26.24
C ALA A 337 7.93 0.46 -27.61
N MET A 338 7.30 0.04 -28.72
CA MET A 338 7.83 0.18 -30.09
C MET A 338 7.40 1.47 -30.80
N SER A 339 6.32 2.13 -30.38
CA SER A 339 5.77 3.30 -31.07
C SER A 339 6.55 4.59 -30.79
N SER A 340 6.96 4.80 -29.54
CA SER A 340 7.62 6.05 -29.12
C SER A 340 9.10 6.14 -29.51
N PHE A 341 9.76 5.01 -29.78
CA PHE A 341 11.18 4.94 -30.13
C PHE A 341 11.45 3.88 -31.19
N ARG A 342 12.21 4.22 -32.24
CA ARG A 342 12.64 3.27 -33.29
C ARG A 342 13.81 2.38 -32.81
N VAL A 343 13.55 1.54 -31.81
CA VAL A 343 14.50 0.61 -31.22
C VAL A 343 13.86 -0.77 -31.02
N GLN A 344 14.67 -1.81 -30.91
CA GLN A 344 14.17 -3.15 -30.56
C GLN A 344 13.74 -3.19 -29.09
N THR A 345 12.62 -3.85 -28.81
CA THR A 345 12.07 -4.00 -27.46
C THR A 345 12.18 -5.45 -26.99
N LEU A 346 12.25 -5.65 -25.67
CA LEU A 346 12.43 -6.95 -25.04
C LEU A 346 11.24 -7.30 -24.14
N GLY A 347 10.66 -8.48 -24.30
CA GLY A 347 9.62 -8.98 -23.40
C GLY A 347 10.23 -9.77 -22.24
N ILE A 348 9.99 -9.32 -21.01
CA ILE A 348 10.47 -9.97 -19.78
C ILE A 348 9.37 -10.85 -19.19
N GLU A 349 9.72 -12.04 -18.70
CA GLU A 349 8.75 -12.89 -17.98
C GLU A 349 8.33 -12.29 -16.63
N GLY A 350 7.05 -12.42 -16.31
CA GLY A 350 6.43 -11.80 -15.14
C GLY A 350 5.62 -10.54 -15.46
N ASP A 351 5.09 -9.95 -14.39
CA ASP A 351 4.30 -8.72 -14.39
C ASP A 351 5.14 -7.47 -14.14
N HIS A 352 4.52 -6.30 -14.16
CA HIS A 352 5.20 -5.02 -13.94
C HIS A 352 5.93 -4.88 -12.59
N ARG A 353 5.54 -5.65 -11.55
CA ARG A 353 6.23 -5.67 -10.25
C ARG A 353 7.42 -6.62 -10.27
N THR A 354 7.27 -7.75 -10.97
CA THR A 354 8.18 -8.90 -10.94
C THR A 354 9.20 -8.93 -12.08
N MET A 355 8.98 -8.19 -13.16
CA MET A 355 9.89 -8.06 -14.33
C MET A 355 11.29 -7.48 -14.03
N ILE A 356 11.56 -7.04 -12.79
CA ILE A 356 12.89 -6.59 -12.34
C ILE A 356 13.41 -7.39 -11.12
N LYS A 357 12.78 -8.54 -10.82
CA LYS A 357 12.97 -9.33 -9.59
C LYS A 357 13.45 -10.76 -9.89
N PHE A 358 14.56 -10.86 -10.63
CA PHE A 358 15.13 -12.14 -11.05
C PHE A 358 15.52 -13.00 -9.83
N PRO A 359 15.14 -14.30 -9.79
CA PRO A 359 15.32 -15.15 -8.61
C PRO A 359 16.79 -15.48 -8.33
N ASP A 360 17.57 -15.64 -9.39
CA ASP A 360 18.97 -16.03 -9.40
C ASP A 360 19.63 -15.51 -10.69
N ASN A 361 20.94 -15.70 -10.83
CA ASN A 361 21.70 -15.27 -12.01
C ASN A 361 21.61 -16.27 -13.19
N HIS A 362 20.79 -17.30 -13.16
CA HIS A 362 20.57 -18.23 -14.28
C HIS A 362 19.24 -17.96 -15.02
N ASP A 363 18.41 -17.05 -14.51
CA ASP A 363 17.17 -16.60 -15.15
C ASP A 363 17.40 -16.12 -16.61
N GLU A 364 16.58 -16.62 -17.53
CA GLU A 364 16.71 -16.38 -18.98
C GLU A 364 16.47 -14.91 -19.35
N SER A 365 15.55 -14.24 -18.66
CA SER A 365 15.33 -12.80 -18.85
C SER A 365 16.51 -12.02 -18.32
N TYR A 366 16.98 -12.32 -17.10
CA TYR A 366 18.18 -11.70 -16.53
C TYR A 366 19.39 -11.80 -17.46
N ARG A 367 19.71 -12.99 -17.96
CA ARG A 367 20.87 -13.21 -18.84
C ARG A 367 20.76 -12.47 -20.17
N THR A 368 19.56 -12.39 -20.74
CA THR A 368 19.31 -11.61 -21.96
C THR A 368 19.50 -10.11 -21.71
N ILE A 369 19.06 -9.62 -20.55
CA ILE A 369 19.15 -8.22 -20.13
C ILE A 369 20.60 -7.84 -19.79
N SER A 370 21.31 -8.64 -18.98
CA SER A 370 22.68 -8.33 -18.55
C SER A 370 23.64 -8.29 -19.73
N ASP A 371 23.56 -9.27 -20.64
CA ASP A 371 24.40 -9.32 -21.84
C ASP A 371 24.17 -8.12 -22.77
N LEU A 372 22.93 -7.66 -22.96
CA LEU A 372 22.62 -6.49 -23.78
C LEU A 372 23.01 -5.17 -23.10
N MET A 373 22.81 -5.03 -21.78
CA MET A 373 23.31 -3.88 -21.01
C MET A 373 24.84 -3.78 -21.10
N ILE A 374 25.54 -4.90 -20.95
CA ILE A 374 26.99 -5.01 -21.04
C ILE A 374 27.48 -4.63 -22.44
N ARG A 375 26.89 -5.17 -23.52
CA ARG A 375 27.27 -4.81 -24.90
C ARG A 375 27.14 -3.32 -25.18
N ILE A 376 26.06 -2.70 -24.71
CA ILE A 376 25.87 -1.24 -24.82
C ILE A 376 27.01 -0.52 -24.12
N ILE A 377 27.29 -0.84 -22.84
CA ILE A 377 28.39 -0.25 -22.06
C ILE A 377 29.75 -0.45 -22.75
N GLN A 378 30.09 -1.66 -23.22
CA GLN A 378 31.32 -1.95 -23.96
C GLN A 378 31.46 -1.05 -25.20
N SER A 379 30.39 -0.94 -26.01
CA SER A 379 30.41 -0.18 -27.25
C SER A 379 30.63 1.32 -27.06
N THR A 380 30.06 1.88 -25.99
CA THR A 380 30.16 3.33 -25.67
C THR A 380 31.38 3.68 -24.83
N LEU A 381 32.03 2.73 -24.15
CA LEU A 381 33.34 2.93 -23.51
C LEU A 381 34.51 2.73 -24.47
N SER A 382 34.42 1.79 -25.42
CA SER A 382 35.51 1.46 -26.36
C SER A 382 35.67 2.45 -27.52
N GLY A 383 34.80 3.46 -27.63
CA GLY A 383 34.77 4.39 -28.77
C GLY A 383 34.38 3.74 -30.11
N SER A 384 33.88 2.49 -30.08
CA SER A 384 33.52 1.72 -31.27
C SER A 384 32.15 2.13 -31.81
N SER A 385 32.11 3.19 -32.61
CA SER A 385 30.90 3.78 -33.23
C SER A 385 30.23 2.86 -34.27
N SER A 386 29.72 1.70 -33.84
CA SER A 386 29.12 0.68 -34.72
C SER A 386 28.06 -0.20 -34.06
N ILE A 387 27.20 0.38 -33.21
CA ILE A 387 25.82 -0.11 -33.11
C ILE A 387 24.93 0.83 -33.90
N SER A 388 24.79 0.57 -35.20
CA SER A 388 23.54 0.89 -35.87
C SER A 388 22.43 0.12 -35.17
N SER A 389 21.35 0.81 -34.74
CA SER A 389 20.12 0.14 -34.28
C SER A 389 19.76 -0.95 -35.30
N PRO A 390 19.48 -2.21 -34.88
CA PRO A 390 19.50 -3.36 -35.77
C PRO A 390 18.63 -3.12 -37.00
N SER A 391 19.30 -2.80 -38.12
CA SER A 391 18.63 -2.54 -39.39
C SER A 391 17.98 -3.82 -39.85
N THR A 392 16.80 -3.72 -40.47
CA THR A 392 15.89 -4.82 -40.78
C THR A 392 16.56 -6.01 -41.48
N GLY A 393 17.11 -6.93 -40.67
CA GLY A 393 17.90 -8.08 -41.06
C GLY A 393 17.23 -9.34 -40.53
N SER A 394 16.76 -10.19 -41.43
CA SER A 394 15.87 -11.30 -41.12
C SER A 394 16.60 -12.48 -40.48
N PHE A 395 16.59 -12.55 -39.14
CA PHE A 395 16.77 -13.80 -38.41
C PHE A 395 15.41 -14.52 -38.25
N PRO A 396 15.31 -15.83 -38.54
CA PRO A 396 14.04 -16.53 -38.65
C PRO A 396 13.50 -16.98 -37.29
N TRP A 397 12.79 -16.09 -36.58
CA TRP A 397 11.93 -16.48 -35.46
C TRP A 397 10.46 -16.24 -35.82
N SER A 398 9.68 -17.31 -35.92
CA SER A 398 8.28 -17.23 -36.34
C SER A 398 7.41 -16.61 -35.25
N PRO A 399 6.65 -15.53 -35.53
CA PRO A 399 5.80 -14.90 -34.53
C PRO A 399 4.64 -15.84 -34.15
N PHE A 400 4.54 -16.15 -32.87
CA PHE A 400 3.48 -17.01 -32.32
C PHE A 400 2.12 -16.30 -32.46
N THR A 401 1.31 -16.74 -33.42
CA THR A 401 -0.05 -16.22 -33.63
C THR A 401 -1.06 -17.15 -32.95
N PRO A 402 -1.78 -16.69 -31.90
CA PRO A 402 -2.75 -17.53 -31.19
C PRO A 402 -3.99 -17.76 -32.05
N SER A 403 -3.98 -18.85 -32.82
CA SER A 403 -5.12 -19.30 -33.63
C SER A 403 -6.11 -20.10 -32.78
N LEU A 404 -7.38 -19.72 -32.86
CA LEU A 404 -8.48 -20.43 -32.17
C LEU A 404 -8.64 -21.84 -32.78
N PRO A 405 -8.77 -22.90 -31.95
CA PRO A 405 -8.79 -24.28 -32.42
C PRO A 405 -10.04 -24.57 -33.27
N THR A 406 -9.86 -24.59 -34.59
CA THR A 406 -10.95 -24.84 -35.54
C THR A 406 -11.01 -26.33 -35.87
N ARG A 407 -12.05 -26.99 -35.37
CA ARG A 407 -12.33 -28.42 -35.61
C ARG A 407 -12.61 -28.68 -37.09
N THR A 408 -11.67 -29.33 -37.78
CA THR A 408 -11.89 -29.92 -39.12
C THR A 408 -11.82 -31.45 -39.06
N GLN A 409 -12.55 -32.10 -39.97
CA GLN A 409 -12.68 -33.55 -40.03
C GLN A 409 -11.64 -34.14 -40.99
N THR A 410 -11.12 -35.32 -40.68
CA THR A 410 -10.54 -36.24 -41.67
C THR A 410 -11.28 -37.57 -41.56
N ASN A 411 -11.40 -38.29 -42.67
CA ASN A 411 -12.36 -39.37 -42.83
C ASN A 411 -11.84 -40.40 -43.85
N ARG A 412 -11.98 -41.70 -43.56
CA ARG A 412 -11.66 -42.88 -44.43
C ARG A 412 -10.15 -43.14 -44.69
N SER A 413 -9.70 -44.40 -44.89
CA SER A 413 -10.38 -45.71 -44.71
C SER A 413 -9.43 -46.93 -44.70
N THR A 414 -9.87 -48.01 -44.02
CA THR A 414 -9.69 -49.46 -44.33
C THR A 414 -8.28 -50.06 -44.50
N ASN A 415 -7.91 -50.97 -43.60
CA ASN A 415 -7.82 -52.43 -43.85
C ASN A 415 -7.75 -53.21 -42.51
N SER A 416 -8.02 -54.52 -42.50
CA SER A 416 -8.20 -55.35 -41.28
C SER A 416 -7.97 -56.87 -41.53
N PRO A 417 -8.07 -57.78 -40.52
CA PRO A 417 -6.94 -58.35 -39.74
C PRO A 417 -6.69 -59.82 -40.21
N PRO A 418 -6.88 -60.97 -39.49
CA PRO A 418 -7.04 -61.36 -38.06
C PRO A 418 -5.73 -62.05 -37.53
N PRO A 419 -5.70 -62.98 -36.53
CA PRO A 419 -6.63 -63.34 -35.44
C PRO A 419 -6.03 -63.31 -33.99
N TYR A 420 -6.91 -63.44 -32.99
CA TYR A 420 -6.62 -63.73 -31.57
C TYR A 420 -6.88 -65.23 -31.23
N PRO A 421 -6.50 -65.71 -30.03
CA PRO A 421 -7.44 -65.79 -28.88
C PRO A 421 -6.78 -65.38 -27.54
N GLY A 422 -7.44 -65.08 -26.40
CA GLY A 422 -8.85 -64.95 -25.92
C GLY A 422 -8.77 -64.87 -24.36
N GLY A 423 -9.50 -64.08 -23.55
CA GLY A 423 -10.94 -63.71 -23.46
C GLY A 423 -11.62 -64.48 -22.29
N PRO A 424 -12.76 -64.06 -21.65
CA PRO A 424 -13.45 -62.75 -21.53
C PRO A 424 -12.86 -61.91 -20.34
N ALA A 425 -13.49 -61.13 -19.43
CA ALA A 425 -14.85 -60.63 -19.05
C ALA A 425 -14.67 -59.29 -18.25
N ALA A 426 -15.58 -58.33 -17.97
CA ALA A 426 -17.06 -58.16 -17.93
C ALA A 426 -17.71 -58.27 -16.51
N SER A 427 -18.55 -57.34 -16.00
CA SER A 427 -19.00 -56.03 -16.55
C SER A 427 -19.86 -55.14 -15.60
N TYR A 428 -19.72 -53.81 -15.75
CA TYR A 428 -20.74 -52.70 -15.70
C TYR A 428 -21.63 -52.32 -14.47
N GLN A 429 -21.55 -51.01 -14.14
CA GLN A 429 -22.63 -49.98 -14.03
C GLN A 429 -23.47 -49.68 -12.75
N ASN A 430 -23.36 -48.39 -12.33
CA ASN A 430 -24.40 -47.36 -12.16
C ASN A 430 -25.41 -47.27 -10.96
N ILE A 431 -25.45 -46.05 -10.40
CA ILE A 431 -26.65 -45.20 -10.07
C ILE A 431 -27.45 -45.47 -8.76
N THR A 432 -27.21 -44.58 -7.78
CA THR A 432 -28.17 -43.70 -7.05
C THR A 432 -29.47 -44.26 -6.43
N ILE A 433 -29.73 -43.97 -5.13
CA ILE A 433 -30.94 -43.26 -4.59
C ILE A 433 -30.94 -43.12 -3.04
N HIS A 434 -31.70 -42.13 -2.55
CA HIS A 434 -32.03 -41.70 -1.17
C HIS A 434 -31.81 -42.65 0.03
N GLY A 435 -31.39 -42.06 1.17
CA GLY A 435 -31.50 -42.66 2.52
C GLY A 435 -32.66 -42.06 3.35
N GLN A 436 -32.64 -42.27 4.67
CA GLN A 436 -33.53 -41.60 5.65
C GLN A 436 -32.90 -41.57 7.06
N SER A 437 -33.63 -41.01 8.03
CA SER A 437 -33.29 -40.84 9.45
C SER A 437 -33.36 -42.17 10.26
N SER A 438 -33.11 -42.28 11.57
CA SER A 438 -33.18 -41.29 12.68
C SER A 438 -32.46 -41.71 13.99
N ASP A 439 -32.06 -40.72 14.78
CA ASP A 439 -32.17 -40.61 16.27
C ASP A 439 -31.53 -41.61 17.27
N SER A 440 -31.24 -41.01 18.45
CA SER A 440 -31.27 -41.58 19.82
C SER A 440 -30.03 -42.19 20.49
N ARG A 441 -29.34 -41.30 21.22
CA ARG A 441 -29.22 -41.30 22.71
C ARG A 441 -28.55 -42.49 23.47
N SER A 442 -27.31 -42.20 23.91
CA SER A 442 -26.92 -41.99 25.34
C SER A 442 -26.58 -43.15 26.31
N LEU A 443 -25.78 -42.79 27.33
CA LEU A 443 -25.46 -43.50 28.60
C LEU A 443 -24.47 -44.70 28.46
N LEU A 444 -23.58 -45.04 29.43
CA LEU A 444 -23.08 -44.39 30.67
C LEU A 444 -21.76 -45.07 31.15
N VAL A 445 -21.20 -44.59 32.28
CA VAL A 445 -20.09 -45.17 33.10
C VAL A 445 -18.66 -45.07 32.48
N GLY A 446 -17.60 -44.74 33.22
CA GLY A 446 -17.47 -44.25 34.62
C GLY A 446 -16.18 -44.70 35.32
N LEU A 447 -15.77 -43.97 36.39
CA LEU A 447 -14.51 -44.12 37.18
C LEU A 447 -13.24 -43.63 36.41
N GLY A 448 -12.22 -42.97 37.00
CA GLY A 448 -11.94 -42.57 38.39
C GLY A 448 -10.58 -43.10 38.88
N SER A 449 -9.74 -42.43 39.71
CA SER A 449 -9.77 -41.09 40.33
C SER A 449 -8.39 -40.75 40.95
N SER A 450 -8.00 -39.48 41.06
CA SER A 450 -7.03 -38.99 42.07
C SER A 450 -7.05 -37.46 42.19
N ALA A 451 -7.08 -36.89 43.40
CA ALA A 451 -7.19 -35.44 43.63
C ALA A 451 -6.64 -34.99 45.00
N SER A 452 -6.12 -33.76 45.09
CA SER A 452 -5.86 -32.98 46.32
C SER A 452 -5.26 -31.60 45.98
N SER A 453 -5.50 -30.48 46.67
CA SER A 453 -6.52 -30.13 47.69
C SER A 453 -6.35 -28.66 48.16
N SER A 454 -7.40 -28.09 48.79
CA SER A 454 -7.36 -27.07 49.87
C SER A 454 -7.33 -25.57 49.51
N PRO A 455 -7.85 -24.67 50.39
CA PRO A 455 -8.89 -24.86 51.43
C PRO A 455 -9.99 -23.77 51.43
N SER A 456 -10.99 -23.90 52.32
CA SER A 456 -12.13 -22.98 52.51
C SER A 456 -12.47 -22.77 53.99
N HIS A 457 -13.10 -21.64 54.35
CA HIS A 457 -13.58 -21.32 55.72
C HIS A 457 -14.93 -20.54 55.69
N PRO A 458 -15.70 -20.43 56.80
CA PRO A 458 -17.03 -21.07 56.83
C PRO A 458 -18.24 -20.20 57.25
N SER A 459 -19.38 -20.88 57.46
CA SER A 459 -20.77 -20.39 57.46
C SER A 459 -21.36 -19.88 58.80
N GLY A 460 -22.52 -19.20 58.72
CA GLY A 460 -23.47 -18.94 59.83
C GLY A 460 -23.93 -17.47 59.91
N HIS A 461 -25.15 -17.10 60.32
CA HIS A 461 -26.35 -17.86 60.72
C HIS A 461 -27.62 -16.97 60.71
N GLN A 462 -28.81 -17.60 60.62
CA GLN A 462 -30.16 -17.10 60.99
C GLN A 462 -30.88 -15.98 60.18
N GLY A 463 -32.18 -16.18 59.98
CA GLY A 463 -33.24 -15.15 59.85
C GLY A 463 -34.22 -15.26 61.04
N PRO A 464 -35.49 -14.77 61.01
CA PRO A 464 -36.27 -14.32 59.85
C PRO A 464 -37.06 -12.98 60.06
N SER A 465 -37.88 -12.58 59.07
CA SER A 465 -39.19 -11.88 59.17
C SER A 465 -39.40 -10.73 58.15
N ILE A 466 -40.66 -10.57 57.74
CA ILE A 466 -41.26 -9.65 56.75
C ILE A 466 -42.23 -8.71 57.52
N PRO A 467 -42.65 -7.48 57.07
CA PRO A 467 -42.43 -6.75 55.80
C PRO A 467 -41.92 -5.29 55.94
N THR A 468 -41.59 -4.62 54.81
CA THR A 468 -42.25 -3.38 54.32
C THR A 468 -41.74 -2.92 52.94
N LYS A 469 -42.43 -1.98 52.29
CA LYS A 469 -42.10 -1.43 50.95
C LYS A 469 -40.97 -0.40 51.03
N THR A 470 -39.98 -0.47 50.14
CA THR A 470 -39.41 0.73 49.49
C THR A 470 -38.61 0.40 48.21
N LYS A 471 -38.71 1.31 47.24
CA LYS A 471 -37.82 1.60 46.09
C LYS A 471 -37.10 0.44 45.39
N ALA A 472 -37.34 0.31 44.08
CA ALA A 472 -36.41 -0.37 43.18
C ALA A 472 -35.03 0.31 43.25
N ASN A 473 -33.98 -0.48 43.41
CA ASN A 473 -32.61 0.02 43.50
C ASN A 473 -32.05 0.18 42.09
N THR A 474 -31.77 1.41 41.67
CA THR A 474 -31.11 1.71 40.39
C THR A 474 -29.65 1.25 40.46
N GLY A 475 -29.41 0.01 40.00
CA GLY A 475 -28.09 -0.60 39.99
C GLY A 475 -27.17 0.09 38.98
N ASP A 476 -25.94 0.33 39.41
CA ASP A 476 -24.88 0.99 38.65
C ASP A 476 -24.51 0.23 37.36
N PRO A 477 -24.48 0.86 36.17
CA PRO A 477 -24.26 0.16 34.89
C PRO A 477 -22.91 -0.56 34.76
N TRP A 478 -21.89 -0.14 35.52
CA TRP A 478 -20.50 -0.64 35.45
C TRP A 478 -20.29 -2.09 35.92
N ARG A 479 -21.35 -2.85 36.22
CA ARG A 479 -21.27 -4.24 36.73
C ARG A 479 -21.11 -5.33 35.67
N ASN A 480 -21.22 -5.03 34.38
CA ASN A 480 -21.00 -5.97 33.29
C ASN A 480 -19.64 -5.74 32.61
N ASN A 481 -19.01 -6.82 32.11
CA ASN A 481 -17.66 -6.83 31.54
C ASN A 481 -17.36 -5.57 30.68
N PRO A 482 -16.36 -4.73 31.05
CA PRO A 482 -16.06 -3.51 30.33
C PRO A 482 -15.55 -3.73 28.89
N PHE A 483 -15.19 -4.96 28.53
CA PHE A 483 -14.71 -5.33 27.19
C PHE A 483 -15.74 -6.12 26.36
N ALA A 484 -16.99 -6.21 26.81
CA ALA A 484 -18.08 -6.87 26.08
C ALA A 484 -19.05 -5.86 25.43
N PRO A 485 -19.67 -6.19 24.27
CA PRO A 485 -20.75 -5.40 23.69
C PRO A 485 -21.95 -5.29 24.63
N VAL A 486 -22.67 -4.18 24.56
CA VAL A 486 -23.96 -4.01 25.23
C VAL A 486 -25.02 -4.70 24.37
N LYS A 487 -25.75 -5.65 24.97
CA LYS A 487 -26.69 -6.50 24.24
C LYS A 487 -27.84 -5.70 23.65
N MET A 488 -28.33 -6.12 22.48
CA MET A 488 -29.48 -5.50 21.83
C MET A 488 -30.72 -5.49 22.74
N GLU A 489 -30.90 -6.52 23.57
CA GLU A 489 -32.00 -6.60 24.52
C GLU A 489 -31.89 -5.54 25.63
N ASP A 490 -30.67 -5.19 26.08
CA ASP A 490 -30.42 -4.16 27.09
C ASP A 490 -30.45 -2.74 26.49
N LEU A 491 -29.93 -2.58 25.26
CA LEU A 491 -30.07 -1.37 24.45
C LEU A 491 -31.54 -1.00 24.18
N MET A 492 -32.38 -1.99 23.89
CA MET A 492 -33.77 -1.79 23.45
C MET A 492 -34.82 -1.90 24.57
N GLN A 493 -34.42 -2.24 25.80
CA GLN A 493 -35.32 -2.21 26.96
C GLN A 493 -35.89 -0.79 27.22
N GLN A 494 -37.04 -0.73 27.90
CA GLN A 494 -37.63 0.53 28.37
C GLN A 494 -37.99 0.42 29.85
N THR A 495 -37.64 1.45 30.61
CA THR A 495 -38.10 1.62 32.00
C THR A 495 -39.63 1.76 32.03
N THR A 496 -40.25 1.20 33.07
CA THR A 496 -41.68 0.87 33.07
C THR A 496 -42.60 2.10 33.09
N LEU A 497 -43.49 2.23 32.09
CA LEU A 497 -44.89 2.68 32.22
C LEU A 497 -45.70 2.50 30.91
N ASP A 498 -46.95 2.02 31.04
CA ASP A 498 -48.05 1.96 30.05
C ASP A 498 -47.81 1.32 28.65
N GLY A 499 -47.89 -0.02 28.62
CA GLY A 499 -47.65 -0.88 27.45
C GLY A 499 -48.74 -0.96 26.37
N ARG A 500 -49.32 0.18 25.92
CA ARG A 500 -50.18 0.20 24.70
C ARG A 500 -49.58 0.95 23.51
N ASN A 501 -48.83 2.03 23.72
CA ASN A 501 -48.08 2.69 22.63
C ASN A 501 -46.69 2.06 22.43
N GLN A 502 -46.13 1.39 23.44
CA GLN A 502 -44.78 0.79 23.40
C GLN A 502 -44.60 -0.19 22.24
N LEU A 503 -45.62 -0.99 21.90
CA LEU A 503 -45.55 -2.00 20.83
C LEU A 503 -45.54 -1.41 19.41
N ALA A 504 -45.86 -0.12 19.24
CA ALA A 504 -45.67 0.60 17.98
C ALA A 504 -44.22 1.12 17.91
N VAL A 505 -43.82 1.97 18.87
CA VAL A 505 -42.51 2.63 18.88
C VAL A 505 -41.35 1.62 18.90
N ALA A 506 -41.41 0.59 19.74
CA ALA A 506 -40.37 -0.44 19.77
C ALA A 506 -40.34 -1.35 18.51
N ARG A 507 -41.37 -1.29 17.64
CA ARG A 507 -41.31 -1.87 16.29
C ARG A 507 -40.79 -0.87 15.27
N GLU A 508 -41.10 0.41 15.41
CA GLU A 508 -40.61 1.50 14.55
C GLU A 508 -39.09 1.65 14.68
N ASP A 509 -38.56 1.77 15.91
CA ASP A 509 -37.12 1.86 16.19
C ASP A 509 -36.34 0.66 15.59
N ASN A 510 -36.87 -0.56 15.73
CA ASN A 510 -36.27 -1.77 15.17
C ASN A 510 -36.46 -1.89 13.65
N HIS A 511 -37.56 -1.40 13.09
CA HIS A 511 -37.79 -1.38 11.64
C HIS A 511 -36.85 -0.38 10.94
N GLU A 512 -36.51 0.72 11.60
CA GLU A 512 -35.59 1.71 11.08
C GLU A 512 -34.13 1.20 11.11
N LEU A 513 -33.67 0.62 12.24
CA LEU A 513 -32.36 -0.02 12.30
C LEU A 513 -32.24 -1.24 11.36
N ALA A 514 -33.35 -1.93 11.06
CA ALA A 514 -33.35 -3.02 10.08
C ALA A 514 -32.98 -2.57 8.65
N LEU A 515 -32.97 -1.26 8.35
CA LEU A 515 -32.46 -0.72 7.07
C LEU A 515 -30.98 -1.04 6.87
N LEU A 516 -30.19 -1.18 7.94
CA LEU A 516 -28.76 -1.57 7.90
C LEU A 516 -28.54 -2.87 7.10
N SER A 517 -29.50 -3.80 7.10
CA SER A 517 -29.40 -5.05 6.32
C SER A 517 -29.33 -4.86 4.79
N GLN A 518 -29.52 -3.64 4.28
CA GLN A 518 -29.33 -3.29 2.86
C GLN A 518 -27.91 -2.78 2.53
N PHE A 519 -27.05 -2.61 3.53
CA PHE A 519 -25.73 -1.98 3.43
C PHE A 519 -24.63 -3.01 3.75
N ASP A 520 -23.47 -2.85 3.14
CA ASP A 520 -22.17 -3.29 3.66
C ASP A 520 -21.75 -2.21 4.68
N THR A 521 -21.54 -2.56 5.95
CA THR A 521 -21.10 -1.64 7.00
C THR A 521 -19.59 -1.72 7.15
N VAL A 522 -18.93 -0.56 7.15
CA VAL A 522 -17.46 -0.47 7.23
C VAL A 522 -17.08 0.50 8.34
N PHE A 523 -16.34 0.04 9.34
CA PHE A 523 -15.67 0.92 10.29
C PHE A 523 -14.30 1.32 9.78
N LEU A 524 -13.97 2.60 9.91
CA LEU A 524 -12.62 3.11 9.75
C LEU A 524 -12.23 3.85 11.04
N LEU A 525 -11.24 3.32 11.74
CA LEU A 525 -10.96 3.66 13.14
C LEU A 525 -9.62 4.38 13.28
N ASP A 526 -9.62 5.46 14.05
CA ASP A 526 -8.43 6.23 14.37
C ASP A 526 -7.60 5.53 15.46
N ASP A 527 -6.41 5.07 15.06
CA ASP A 527 -5.36 4.50 15.89
C ASP A 527 -4.11 5.39 15.90
N THR A 528 -4.24 6.70 15.66
CA THR A 528 -3.14 7.66 15.76
C THR A 528 -2.84 8.04 17.21
N GLY A 529 -1.63 8.55 17.46
CA GLY A 529 -1.14 8.84 18.82
C GLY A 529 -1.98 9.83 19.63
N SER A 530 -2.77 10.71 18.99
CA SER A 530 -3.69 11.65 19.66
C SER A 530 -4.76 10.92 20.49
N MET A 531 -5.13 9.70 20.07
CA MET A 531 -6.08 8.85 20.78
C MET A 531 -5.58 8.41 22.17
N SER A 532 -4.28 8.57 22.47
CA SER A 532 -3.72 8.36 23.81
C SER A 532 -4.03 9.50 24.79
N GLU A 533 -4.46 10.66 24.32
CA GLU A 533 -4.75 11.82 25.17
C GLU A 533 -6.07 11.62 25.95
N SER A 534 -6.26 12.41 27.01
CA SER A 534 -7.51 12.49 27.77
C SER A 534 -7.95 13.94 27.90
N ASP A 535 -9.22 14.21 27.58
CA ASP A 535 -9.82 15.55 27.69
C ASP A 535 -10.21 15.93 29.13
N MET A 536 -10.07 15.00 30.09
CA MET A 536 -10.36 15.23 31.50
C MET A 536 -9.12 15.74 32.25
N PRO A 537 -9.25 16.79 33.09
CA PRO A 537 -8.13 17.34 33.84
C PRO A 537 -7.61 16.33 34.87
N ASN A 538 -6.30 16.08 34.84
CA ASN A 538 -5.60 15.15 35.72
C ASN A 538 -5.87 15.49 37.21
N PRO A 539 -6.40 14.57 38.04
CA PRO A 539 -6.86 14.87 39.40
C PRO A 539 -5.77 15.49 40.28
N SER A 540 -6.11 16.58 40.97
CA SER A 540 -5.19 17.46 41.70
C SER A 540 -4.65 16.89 43.03
N SER A 541 -4.73 15.57 43.23
CA SER A 541 -4.08 14.84 44.32
C SER A 541 -3.94 13.36 43.94
N PRO A 542 -2.76 12.73 44.10
CA PRO A 542 -2.58 11.30 43.87
C PRO A 542 -3.16 10.50 45.04
N SER A 543 -4.47 10.28 45.05
CA SER A 543 -5.07 9.19 45.83
C SER A 543 -4.53 7.87 45.31
N THR A 544 -3.96 7.04 46.20
CA THR A 544 -3.71 5.59 46.02
C THR A 544 -3.30 5.12 44.62
N GLY A 545 -2.01 4.83 44.40
CA GLY A 545 -1.49 4.36 43.11
C GLY A 545 -2.00 2.99 42.61
N HIS A 546 -3.27 2.91 42.26
CA HIS A 546 -3.91 1.86 41.49
C HIS A 546 -3.96 2.26 40.00
N PRO A 547 -3.90 1.32 39.04
CA PRO A 547 -4.03 1.62 37.62
C PRO A 547 -5.40 2.17 37.16
N SER A 548 -6.37 2.32 38.07
CA SER A 548 -7.73 2.79 37.79
C SER A 548 -7.93 4.31 37.87
N ASP A 549 -6.93 5.03 38.38
CA ASP A 549 -7.13 6.40 38.86
C ASP A 549 -6.64 7.47 37.85
N SER A 550 -6.17 7.03 36.67
CA SER A 550 -5.99 7.86 35.49
C SER A 550 -7.34 8.10 34.79
N PRO A 551 -7.60 9.31 34.25
CA PRO A 551 -8.80 9.54 33.44
C PRO A 551 -8.74 8.73 32.12
N PRO A 552 -9.91 8.34 31.55
CA PRO A 552 -9.96 7.58 30.32
C PRO A 552 -9.40 8.37 29.13
N SER A 553 -8.65 7.67 28.28
CA SER A 553 -8.16 8.21 27.01
C SER A 553 -9.27 8.32 25.96
N ARG A 554 -9.00 9.03 24.86
CA ARG A 554 -9.87 9.05 23.69
C ARG A 554 -9.97 7.65 23.04
N TRP A 555 -8.95 6.81 23.12
CA TRP A 555 -9.04 5.39 22.74
C TRP A 555 -10.04 4.61 23.61
N ASP A 556 -10.03 4.83 24.93
CA ASP A 556 -11.03 4.24 25.83
C ASP A 556 -12.45 4.71 25.49
N GLU A 557 -12.62 5.97 25.09
CA GLU A 557 -13.91 6.53 24.63
C GLU A 557 -14.33 5.95 23.27
N LEU A 558 -13.40 5.75 22.32
CA LEU A 558 -13.66 5.06 21.05
C LEU A 558 -14.09 3.61 21.28
N VAL A 559 -13.37 2.85 22.10
CA VAL A 559 -13.74 1.49 22.51
C VAL A 559 -15.10 1.50 23.21
N GLN A 560 -15.37 2.46 24.10
CA GLN A 560 -16.67 2.61 24.75
C GLN A 560 -17.79 2.88 23.73
N SER A 561 -17.55 3.68 22.69
CA SER A 561 -18.55 3.96 21.64
C SER A 561 -18.93 2.69 20.88
N LEU A 562 -17.93 1.90 20.46
CA LEU A 562 -18.15 0.66 19.72
C LEU A 562 -18.94 -0.37 20.52
N ARG A 563 -18.79 -0.43 21.86
CA ARG A 563 -19.57 -1.35 22.71
C ARG A 563 -21.09 -1.17 22.59
N TYR A 564 -21.58 0.03 22.30
CA TYR A 564 -23.02 0.28 22.08
C TYR A 564 -23.46 0.11 20.62
N ILE A 565 -22.51 -0.06 19.69
CA ILE A 565 -22.70 -0.02 18.24
C ILE A 565 -22.56 -1.41 17.60
N VAL A 566 -21.54 -2.18 17.95
CA VAL A 566 -21.13 -3.40 17.21
C VAL A 566 -22.20 -4.51 17.20
N GLU A 567 -22.90 -4.70 18.33
CA GLU A 567 -24.03 -5.65 18.44
C GLU A 567 -25.22 -5.26 17.54
N ILE A 568 -25.43 -3.96 17.28
CA ILE A 568 -26.52 -3.52 16.39
C ILE A 568 -26.15 -3.83 14.94
N VAL A 569 -24.94 -3.47 14.51
CA VAL A 569 -24.54 -3.62 13.10
C VAL A 569 -24.38 -5.10 12.71
N CYS A 570 -23.62 -5.92 13.45
CA CYS A 570 -23.41 -7.35 13.12
C CYS A 570 -24.71 -8.18 13.13
N ARG A 571 -25.77 -7.70 13.81
CA ARG A 571 -27.07 -8.38 13.90
C ARG A 571 -27.95 -8.15 12.67
N TYR A 572 -27.81 -6.99 12.02
CA TYR A 572 -28.51 -6.65 10.78
C TYR A 572 -27.67 -6.92 9.52
N ASP A 573 -26.35 -6.77 9.64
CA ASP A 573 -25.37 -6.95 8.57
C ASP A 573 -24.69 -8.34 8.68
N ARG A 574 -25.12 -9.28 7.83
CA ARG A 574 -25.00 -10.75 8.09
C ARG A 574 -23.96 -11.50 7.25
N ASP A 575 -23.52 -10.89 6.16
CA ASP A 575 -22.32 -11.28 5.40
C ASP A 575 -21.05 -10.67 6.03
N GLY A 576 -21.20 -9.63 6.85
CA GLY A 576 -20.23 -9.21 7.86
C GLY A 576 -19.81 -7.75 7.76
N VAL A 577 -19.26 -7.22 8.85
CA VAL A 577 -18.79 -5.84 8.98
C VAL A 577 -17.28 -5.80 8.73
N ASP A 578 -16.83 -4.85 7.92
CA ASP A 578 -15.40 -4.63 7.66
C ASP A 578 -14.83 -3.62 8.68
N VAL A 579 -13.61 -3.84 9.17
CA VAL A 579 -12.90 -2.95 10.10
C VAL A 579 -11.54 -2.60 9.53
N HIS A 580 -11.27 -1.30 9.40
CA HIS A 580 -10.01 -0.74 8.94
C HIS A 580 -9.42 0.25 9.96
N PHE A 581 -8.10 0.42 9.94
CA PHE A 581 -7.36 1.36 10.79
C PHE A 581 -6.67 2.47 9.99
N PHE A 582 -6.37 3.63 10.59
CA PHE A 582 -5.62 4.71 9.92
C PHE A 582 -4.14 4.36 9.72
N CYS A 583 -3.49 3.84 10.76
CA CYS A 583 -2.06 3.52 10.79
C CYS A 583 -1.80 2.02 10.56
N ASN A 584 -2.50 1.14 11.26
CA ASN A 584 -2.22 -0.30 11.27
C ASN A 584 -2.95 -1.07 10.14
N ASP A 585 -2.69 -0.75 8.86
CA ASP A 585 -3.34 -1.41 7.70
C ASP A 585 -3.13 -2.94 7.61
N SER A 586 -2.18 -3.48 8.37
CA SER A 586 -1.96 -4.93 8.54
C SER A 586 -2.91 -5.61 9.54
N LYS A 587 -3.75 -4.84 10.23
CA LYS A 587 -4.75 -5.30 11.22
C LYS A 587 -6.20 -5.13 10.74
N ASP A 588 -6.39 -4.62 9.52
CA ASP A 588 -7.69 -4.58 8.84
C ASP A 588 -8.27 -6.01 8.75
N GLU A 589 -9.53 -6.19 9.18
CA GLU A 589 -10.22 -7.48 9.19
C GLU A 589 -11.64 -7.34 8.61
N LEU A 590 -11.98 -8.23 7.67
CA LEU A 590 -13.15 -8.10 6.79
C LEU A 590 -14.19 -9.20 7.07
N GLY A 591 -15.47 -8.87 6.92
CA GLY A 591 -16.57 -9.82 7.09
C GLY A 591 -16.81 -10.27 8.53
N ILE A 592 -16.55 -9.42 9.53
CA ILE A 592 -16.72 -9.74 10.95
C ILE A 592 -18.21 -9.82 11.30
N THR A 593 -18.65 -11.00 11.78
CA THR A 593 -20.05 -11.28 12.14
C THR A 593 -20.29 -11.35 13.66
N ASP A 594 -19.26 -11.15 14.48
CA ASP A 594 -19.33 -11.11 15.95
C ASP A 594 -18.81 -9.77 16.47
N GLY A 595 -19.67 -9.00 17.14
CA GLY A 595 -19.29 -7.72 17.73
C GLY A 595 -18.22 -7.83 18.83
N GLN A 596 -18.07 -8.99 19.48
CA GLN A 596 -16.96 -9.22 20.42
C GLN A 596 -15.62 -9.23 19.69
N ARG A 597 -15.53 -9.80 18.47
CA ARG A 597 -14.26 -9.82 17.70
C ARG A 597 -13.76 -8.41 17.37
N ILE A 598 -14.68 -7.48 17.07
CA ILE A 598 -14.34 -6.06 16.85
C ILE A 598 -13.71 -5.47 18.12
N LEU A 599 -14.32 -5.68 19.30
CA LEU A 599 -13.74 -5.19 20.56
C LEU A 599 -12.42 -5.89 20.90
N ASP A 600 -12.29 -7.18 20.60
CA ASP A 600 -11.07 -7.95 20.87
C ASP A 600 -9.87 -7.42 20.07
N LEU A 601 -10.08 -6.94 18.83
CA LEU A 601 -9.06 -6.25 18.05
C LEU A 601 -8.55 -5.00 18.79
N LEU A 602 -9.44 -4.11 19.22
CA LEU A 602 -9.08 -2.83 19.86
C LEU A 602 -8.58 -2.95 21.31
N THR A 603 -8.73 -4.13 21.93
CA THR A 603 -8.36 -4.35 23.34
C THR A 603 -7.19 -5.32 23.53
N ASN A 604 -6.85 -6.12 22.50
CA ASN A 604 -5.77 -7.11 22.57
C ASN A 604 -4.78 -7.07 21.39
N GLU A 605 -5.11 -6.43 20.26
CA GLU A 605 -4.30 -6.48 19.03
C GLU A 605 -3.89 -5.14 18.45
N VAL A 606 -4.63 -4.07 18.73
CA VAL A 606 -4.41 -2.70 18.23
C VAL A 606 -4.54 -1.72 19.40
N GLY A 607 -3.76 -0.65 19.34
CA GLY A 607 -3.85 0.52 20.22
C GLY A 607 -3.28 1.75 19.49
N PRO A 608 -3.34 2.95 20.10
CA PRO A 608 -2.80 4.17 19.51
C PRO A 608 -1.30 4.08 19.18
N ASP A 609 -0.87 4.68 18.07
CA ASP A 609 0.53 4.68 17.65
C ASP A 609 1.44 5.52 18.59
N GLU A 610 2.23 4.82 19.41
CA GLU A 610 3.24 5.41 20.30
C GLU A 610 4.38 6.15 19.55
N GLU A 611 4.62 5.91 18.26
CA GLU A 611 5.72 6.57 17.52
C GLU A 611 5.42 8.04 17.18
N GLY A 612 4.15 8.45 17.22
CA GLY A 612 3.70 9.83 17.00
C GLY A 612 3.64 10.25 15.53
N GLY A 613 2.42 10.53 15.05
CA GLY A 613 2.14 10.83 13.65
C GLY A 613 1.11 11.95 13.47
N GLY A 614 0.79 12.23 12.20
CA GLY A 614 -0.34 13.09 11.81
C GLY A 614 -1.50 12.25 11.29
N THR A 615 -2.71 12.79 11.36
CA THR A 615 -3.96 12.04 11.10
C THR A 615 -4.30 12.08 9.60
N PHE A 616 -3.73 11.15 8.82
CA PHE A 616 -3.85 11.10 7.35
C PHE A 616 -5.00 10.18 6.89
N ILE A 617 -6.22 10.73 6.82
CA ILE A 617 -7.46 9.97 6.67
C ILE A 617 -7.82 9.72 5.20
N GLY A 618 -7.49 10.66 4.30
CA GLY A 618 -7.99 10.69 2.91
C GLY A 618 -7.62 9.44 2.11
N GLN A 619 -6.46 8.84 2.38
CA GLN A 619 -6.04 7.59 1.73
C GLN A 619 -6.96 6.40 2.07
N GLN A 620 -7.36 6.21 3.32
CA GLN A 620 -8.15 5.02 3.71
C GLN A 620 -9.60 5.14 3.26
N ILE A 621 -10.21 6.33 3.41
CA ILE A 621 -11.52 6.63 2.81
C ILE A 621 -11.47 6.37 1.29
N TRP A 622 -10.39 6.76 0.61
CA TRP A 622 -10.26 6.49 -0.83
C TRP A 622 -10.24 5.00 -1.17
N VAL A 623 -9.47 4.18 -0.44
CA VAL A 623 -9.36 2.73 -0.68
C VAL A 623 -10.74 2.07 -0.56
N ILE A 624 -11.48 2.38 0.51
CA ILE A 624 -12.82 1.84 0.77
C ILE A 624 -13.80 2.28 -0.32
N LEU A 625 -13.94 3.60 -0.52
CA LEU A 625 -14.91 4.15 -1.47
C LEU A 625 -14.63 3.70 -2.91
N SER A 626 -13.37 3.67 -3.36
CA SER A 626 -13.08 3.27 -4.75
C SER A 626 -13.23 1.77 -4.98
N THR A 627 -12.83 0.92 -4.04
CA THR A 627 -13.06 -0.54 -4.14
C THR A 627 -14.55 -0.85 -4.27
N TYR A 628 -15.38 -0.14 -3.52
CA TYR A 628 -16.83 -0.25 -3.60
C TYR A 628 -17.40 0.32 -4.92
N LEU A 629 -16.97 1.53 -5.32
CA LEU A 629 -17.47 2.17 -6.54
C LEU A 629 -17.08 1.41 -7.81
N GLU A 630 -15.89 0.80 -7.88
CA GLU A 630 -15.49 -0.06 -9.00
C GLU A 630 -16.43 -1.28 -9.15
N ARG A 631 -16.78 -1.96 -8.05
CA ARG A 631 -17.79 -3.05 -8.03
C ARG A 631 -19.16 -2.56 -8.55
N PHE A 632 -19.58 -1.36 -8.14
CA PHE A 632 -20.87 -0.78 -8.54
C PHE A 632 -20.89 -0.30 -10.01
N GLU A 633 -19.78 0.25 -10.50
CA GLU A 633 -19.57 0.64 -11.90
C GLU A 633 -19.62 -0.57 -12.85
N GLU A 634 -18.97 -1.68 -12.48
CA GLU A 634 -19.04 -2.94 -13.23
C GLU A 634 -20.47 -3.48 -13.30
N TYR A 635 -21.17 -3.56 -12.16
CA TYR A 635 -22.58 -3.96 -12.10
C TYR A 635 -23.47 -3.08 -12.99
N LYS A 636 -23.35 -1.75 -12.88
CA LYS A 636 -24.11 -0.78 -13.70
C LYS A 636 -23.86 -0.98 -15.19
N LYS A 637 -22.61 -1.17 -15.61
CA LYS A 637 -22.23 -1.42 -17.00
C LYS A 637 -22.85 -2.71 -17.55
N HIS A 638 -22.85 -3.79 -16.77
CA HIS A 638 -23.47 -5.07 -17.13
C HIS A 638 -25.01 -4.98 -17.30
N LEU A 639 -25.67 -3.99 -16.70
CA LEU A 639 -27.08 -3.66 -17.01
C LEU A 639 -27.19 -2.92 -18.35
N SER A 640 -26.38 -1.89 -18.57
CA SER A 640 -26.42 -1.05 -19.78
C SER A 640 -26.18 -1.85 -21.07
N ASP A 641 -25.22 -2.77 -21.08
CA ASP A 641 -24.86 -3.55 -22.28
C ASP A 641 -25.98 -4.50 -22.75
N ARG A 642 -26.94 -4.87 -21.88
CA ARG A 642 -28.14 -5.62 -22.31
C ARG A 642 -29.15 -4.74 -23.04
N GLY A 643 -29.22 -3.44 -22.76
CA GLY A 643 -30.16 -2.52 -23.39
C GLY A 643 -29.87 -2.21 -24.87
N ARG A 644 -28.64 -2.45 -25.33
CA ARG A 644 -28.18 -2.17 -26.71
C ARG A 644 -27.89 -3.42 -27.55
N GLY A 645 -28.10 -4.62 -26.99
CA GLY A 645 -27.72 -5.89 -27.60
C GLY A 645 -28.71 -6.44 -28.63
N GLY A 646 -28.46 -6.19 -29.92
CA GLY A 646 -29.12 -6.92 -31.02
C GLY A 646 -28.87 -8.44 -30.96
N ASN A 647 -29.77 -9.23 -31.57
CA ASN A 647 -29.86 -10.70 -31.39
C ASN A 647 -28.52 -11.47 -31.45
N ASN A 648 -27.59 -11.05 -32.31
CA ASN A 648 -26.35 -11.78 -32.59
C ASN A 648 -25.38 -11.85 -31.38
N ASN A 649 -25.46 -10.94 -30.41
CA ASN A 649 -24.58 -10.98 -29.22
C ASN A 649 -25.05 -11.93 -28.11
N ARG A 650 -26.28 -12.47 -28.19
CA ARG A 650 -26.90 -13.24 -27.10
C ARG A 650 -26.18 -14.54 -26.76
N GLN A 651 -25.40 -15.15 -27.67
CA GLN A 651 -24.66 -16.38 -27.37
C GLN A 651 -23.36 -16.16 -26.58
N ARG A 652 -22.63 -15.05 -26.80
CA ARG A 652 -21.39 -14.76 -26.05
C ARG A 652 -21.66 -14.34 -24.60
N GLN A 653 -22.76 -13.62 -24.35
CA GLN A 653 -23.14 -13.17 -23.00
C GLN A 653 -23.77 -14.27 -22.10
N GLN A 654 -23.78 -15.54 -22.52
CA GLN A 654 -24.33 -16.67 -21.74
C GLN A 654 -23.29 -17.46 -20.94
N GLN A 655 -21.99 -17.17 -21.08
CA GLN A 655 -20.90 -17.96 -20.46
C GLN A 655 -20.17 -17.26 -19.31
N GLN A 656 -20.49 -16.00 -19.01
CA GLN A 656 -20.01 -15.32 -17.80
C GLN A 656 -21.15 -15.23 -16.78
N PRO A 657 -20.90 -15.50 -15.48
CA PRO A 657 -21.84 -15.16 -14.42
C PRO A 657 -22.07 -13.64 -14.42
N ARG A 658 -23.22 -13.21 -13.89
CA ARG A 658 -23.45 -11.78 -13.66
C ARG A 658 -22.64 -11.39 -12.42
N PRO A 659 -22.01 -10.20 -12.37
CA PRO A 659 -21.68 -9.61 -11.08
C PRO A 659 -22.99 -9.42 -10.30
N ASP A 660 -23.03 -9.85 -9.05
CA ASP A 660 -24.15 -9.55 -8.17
C ASP A 660 -24.19 -8.04 -7.88
N LYS A 661 -25.39 -7.51 -7.58
CA LYS A 661 -25.51 -6.11 -7.18
C LYS A 661 -24.78 -5.94 -5.84
N PRO A 662 -23.80 -5.03 -5.71
CA PRO A 662 -23.34 -4.62 -4.40
C PRO A 662 -24.53 -4.15 -3.55
N LYS A 663 -24.46 -4.42 -2.24
CA LYS A 663 -25.24 -3.70 -1.24
C LYS A 663 -24.95 -2.20 -1.33
N LYS A 664 -25.64 -1.40 -0.52
CA LYS A 664 -25.27 0.00 -0.32
C LYS A 664 -24.03 0.07 0.58
N LEU A 665 -23.35 1.21 0.73
CA LEU A 665 -22.21 1.35 1.65
C LEU A 665 -22.56 2.27 2.80
N ASN A 666 -22.30 1.84 4.03
CA ASN A 666 -22.37 2.66 5.25
C ASN A 666 -20.98 2.72 5.89
N LEU A 667 -20.20 3.74 5.57
CA LEU A 667 -18.85 3.95 6.10
C LEU A 667 -18.93 4.80 7.36
N ILE A 668 -18.54 4.25 8.51
CA ILE A 668 -18.50 4.95 9.80
C ILE A 668 -17.04 5.20 10.17
N VAL A 669 -16.61 6.46 10.07
CA VAL A 669 -15.27 6.93 10.43
C VAL A 669 -15.28 7.45 11.86
N ILE A 670 -14.43 6.91 12.74
CA ILE A 670 -14.37 7.28 14.16
C ILE A 670 -12.98 7.85 14.47
N THR A 671 -12.91 9.12 14.87
CA THR A 671 -11.63 9.89 15.01
C THR A 671 -11.76 11.01 16.04
N ASP A 672 -10.67 11.41 16.70
CA ASP A 672 -10.66 12.58 17.59
C ASP A 672 -10.29 13.89 16.87
N GLY A 673 -9.41 13.78 15.88
CA GLY A 673 -8.72 14.89 15.26
C GLY A 673 -9.43 15.48 14.05
N ALA A 674 -8.93 16.64 13.61
CA ALA A 674 -9.11 17.07 12.23
C ALA A 674 -7.98 16.48 11.39
N ALA A 675 -8.28 15.86 10.25
CA ALA A 675 -7.26 15.26 9.39
C ALA A 675 -6.12 16.26 9.04
N ASP A 676 -4.89 15.79 8.88
CA ASP A 676 -3.81 16.59 8.32
C ASP A 676 -3.95 16.75 6.79
N ASP A 677 -4.63 15.83 6.11
CA ASP A 677 -4.89 15.83 4.67
C ASP A 677 -6.32 16.27 4.30
N LYS A 678 -6.84 17.31 4.98
CA LYS A 678 -8.21 17.85 4.81
C LYS A 678 -8.66 18.00 3.36
N GLU A 679 -7.82 18.60 2.51
CA GLU A 679 -8.09 18.79 1.08
C GLU A 679 -8.23 17.45 0.34
N SER A 680 -7.44 16.43 0.70
CA SER A 680 -7.57 15.08 0.14
C SER A 680 -8.81 14.35 0.64
N VAL A 681 -9.28 14.62 1.86
CA VAL A 681 -10.56 14.09 2.36
C VAL A 681 -11.73 14.73 1.59
N GLU A 682 -11.74 16.05 1.42
CA GLU A 682 -12.74 16.74 0.60
C GLU A 682 -12.75 16.20 -0.85
N ASP A 683 -11.60 16.16 -1.52
CA ASP A 683 -11.50 15.72 -2.92
C ASP A 683 -12.00 14.28 -3.12
N VAL A 684 -11.65 13.36 -2.22
CA VAL A 684 -12.07 11.94 -2.30
C VAL A 684 -13.59 11.79 -2.16
N ILE A 685 -14.21 12.50 -1.22
CA ILE A 685 -15.66 12.51 -1.02
C ILE A 685 -16.35 13.14 -2.24
N VAL A 686 -15.83 14.26 -2.73
CA VAL A 686 -16.33 14.97 -3.92
C VAL A 686 -16.23 14.11 -5.19
N GLN A 687 -15.14 13.35 -5.37
CA GLN A 687 -15.01 12.40 -6.47
C GLN A 687 -16.02 11.24 -6.36
N ALA A 688 -16.19 10.66 -5.17
CA ALA A 688 -17.14 9.58 -4.93
C ALA A 688 -18.58 10.03 -5.24
N ALA A 689 -18.98 11.20 -4.75
CA ALA A 689 -20.28 11.81 -5.05
C ALA A 689 -20.50 12.01 -6.55
N LYS A 690 -19.53 12.57 -7.27
CA LYS A 690 -19.59 12.79 -8.74
C LYS A 690 -19.70 11.47 -9.52
N ARG A 691 -18.99 10.41 -9.12
CA ARG A 691 -19.10 9.07 -9.71
C ARG A 691 -20.51 8.50 -9.51
N LEU A 692 -21.07 8.60 -8.31
CA LEU A 692 -22.43 8.14 -7.99
C LEU A 692 -23.52 8.85 -8.81
N ASP A 693 -23.42 10.17 -8.99
CA ASP A 693 -24.38 10.93 -9.80
C ASP A 693 -24.26 10.60 -11.31
N ALA A 694 -23.04 10.46 -11.82
CA ALA A 694 -22.78 10.03 -13.21
C ALA A 694 -23.31 8.61 -13.50
N LEU A 695 -23.35 7.73 -12.49
CA LEU A 695 -23.93 6.39 -12.59
C LEU A 695 -25.45 6.36 -12.37
N HIS A 696 -26.06 7.50 -12.01
CA HIS A 696 -27.44 7.59 -11.52
C HIS A 696 -27.70 6.58 -10.39
N ALA A 697 -26.85 6.61 -9.36
CA ALA A 697 -27.05 5.87 -8.12
C ALA A 697 -28.24 6.43 -7.32
N SER A 698 -28.91 5.60 -6.52
CA SER A 698 -29.84 6.11 -5.51
C SER A 698 -29.08 6.99 -4.50
N SER A 699 -29.74 7.96 -3.88
CA SER A 699 -29.10 8.91 -2.94
C SER A 699 -28.36 8.19 -1.81
N ASP A 700 -28.94 7.08 -1.34
CA ASP A 700 -28.48 6.20 -0.27
C ASP A 700 -27.49 5.11 -0.70
N GLN A 701 -26.93 5.15 -1.92
CA GLN A 701 -26.01 4.10 -2.38
C GLN A 701 -24.65 4.14 -1.66
N VAL A 702 -24.24 5.28 -1.12
CA VAL A 702 -23.09 5.45 -0.21
C VAL A 702 -23.49 6.50 0.82
N GLY A 703 -23.19 6.25 2.09
CA GLY A 703 -23.13 7.26 3.14
C GLY A 703 -21.82 7.17 3.92
N ILE A 704 -21.37 8.31 4.43
CA ILE A 704 -20.15 8.48 5.22
C ILE A 704 -20.53 9.18 6.51
N GLN A 705 -20.60 8.44 7.60
CA GLN A 705 -20.77 8.98 8.94
C GLN A 705 -19.40 9.31 9.52
N PHE A 706 -19.21 10.54 10.00
CA PHE A 706 -18.15 10.84 10.95
C PHE A 706 -18.71 10.80 12.38
N LEU A 707 -17.99 10.13 13.27
CA LEU A 707 -18.22 10.12 14.72
C LEU A 707 -16.98 10.70 15.40
N GLN A 708 -17.10 11.92 15.91
CA GLN A 708 -16.02 12.58 16.64
C GLN A 708 -15.91 12.01 18.06
N ILE A 709 -14.71 11.62 18.46
CA ILE A 709 -14.32 11.27 19.83
C ILE A 709 -13.66 12.49 20.49
N GLY A 710 -13.77 12.64 21.80
CA GLY A 710 -13.26 13.83 22.49
C GLY A 710 -13.93 15.14 22.03
N LYS A 711 -13.31 16.27 22.39
CA LYS A 711 -13.95 17.60 22.41
C LYS A 711 -13.12 18.69 21.71
N ASP A 712 -12.24 18.32 20.78
CA ASP A 712 -11.50 19.30 19.97
C ASP A 712 -12.47 20.13 19.09
N VAL A 713 -12.44 21.45 19.30
CA VAL A 713 -13.32 22.43 18.64
C VAL A 713 -12.95 22.66 17.16
N ASN A 714 -11.70 22.42 16.79
CA ASN A 714 -11.20 22.51 15.41
C ASN A 714 -11.54 21.25 14.61
N ALA A 715 -11.51 20.06 15.23
CA ALA A 715 -12.07 18.83 14.68
C ALA A 715 -13.58 18.98 14.47
N ALA A 716 -14.32 19.41 15.50
CA ALA A 716 -15.76 19.69 15.40
C ALA A 716 -16.10 20.70 14.30
N ARG A 717 -15.28 21.75 14.13
CA ARG A 717 -15.46 22.74 13.06
C ARG A 717 -15.15 22.16 11.68
N TRP A 718 -14.11 21.35 11.54
CA TRP A 718 -13.73 20.76 10.25
C TRP A 718 -14.74 19.71 9.78
N LEU A 719 -15.19 18.82 10.67
CA LEU A 719 -16.17 17.79 10.31
C LEU A 719 -17.49 18.40 9.83
N ARG A 720 -17.95 19.50 10.45
CA ARG A 720 -19.12 20.27 9.98
C ARG A 720 -18.91 20.89 8.59
N LEU A 721 -17.68 21.21 8.20
CA LEU A 721 -17.40 21.70 6.83
C LEU A 721 -17.46 20.56 5.80
N LEU A 722 -17.14 19.31 6.17
CA LEU A 722 -17.36 18.15 5.30
C LEU A 722 -18.85 17.87 5.10
N ASP A 723 -19.64 18.07 6.16
CA ASP A 723 -21.09 17.88 6.22
C ASP A 723 -21.82 19.00 5.42
N ASP A 724 -21.91 20.20 5.98
CA ASP A 724 -22.69 21.32 5.42
C ASP A 724 -22.18 21.78 4.04
N SER A 725 -20.85 21.86 3.84
CA SER A 725 -20.29 22.73 2.79
C SER A 725 -19.99 22.04 1.45
N LEU A 726 -19.72 20.73 1.41
CA LEU A 726 -19.25 20.08 0.17
C LEU A 726 -20.31 20.08 -0.94
N LYS A 727 -21.55 19.80 -0.54
CA LYS A 727 -22.79 19.85 -1.33
C LYS A 727 -22.96 21.18 -2.06
N GLU A 728 -22.89 22.30 -1.35
CA GLU A 728 -23.01 23.65 -1.90
C GLU A 728 -21.77 24.05 -2.71
N ARG A 729 -20.56 23.86 -2.16
CA ARG A 729 -19.29 24.29 -2.77
C ARG A 729 -19.00 23.61 -4.11
N TYR A 730 -19.37 22.33 -4.26
CA TYR A 730 -19.05 21.53 -5.45
C TYR A 730 -20.25 21.12 -6.30
N GLY A 731 -21.49 21.45 -5.90
CA GLY A 731 -22.71 21.13 -6.64
C GLY A 731 -22.98 19.62 -6.75
N ILE A 732 -22.64 18.87 -5.70
CA ILE A 732 -22.69 17.40 -5.64
C ILE A 732 -23.87 16.90 -4.80
N ARG A 733 -24.17 15.59 -4.87
CA ARG A 733 -24.98 14.94 -3.83
C ARG A 733 -24.35 15.04 -2.44
N ASP A 734 -25.24 15.20 -1.45
CA ASP A 734 -24.98 14.86 -0.04
C ASP A 734 -24.77 13.36 0.13
N ILE A 735 -23.68 13.01 0.85
CA ILE A 735 -23.30 11.65 1.29
C ILE A 735 -22.54 11.65 2.64
N VAL A 736 -22.55 12.75 3.38
CA VAL A 736 -21.85 12.91 4.68
C VAL A 736 -22.87 13.21 5.78
N ASP A 737 -22.54 12.87 7.03
CA ASP A 737 -23.16 13.36 8.27
C ASP A 737 -22.08 13.35 9.36
N THR A 738 -22.06 14.33 10.28
CA THR A 738 -21.16 14.32 11.45
C THR A 738 -21.88 14.38 12.79
N ARG A 739 -21.45 13.56 13.76
CA ARG A 739 -21.90 13.59 15.16
C ARG A 739 -20.73 13.58 16.13
N PRO A 740 -20.80 14.31 17.26
CA PRO A 740 -19.98 14.00 18.41
C PRO A 740 -20.49 12.73 19.10
N TRP A 741 -19.57 11.97 19.68
CA TRP A 741 -19.90 10.98 20.69
C TRP A 741 -20.16 11.65 22.04
N ASP A 742 -21.15 11.15 22.77
CA ASP A 742 -21.48 11.58 24.14
C ASP A 742 -21.88 10.33 24.93
N SER A 743 -20.94 9.79 25.71
CA SER A 743 -21.12 8.56 26.51
C SER A 743 -22.36 8.64 27.42
N PRO A 744 -23.22 7.61 27.45
CA PRO A 744 -24.49 7.66 28.17
C PRO A 744 -24.31 7.48 29.68
N ASN A 745 -24.92 8.39 30.46
CA ASN A 745 -25.16 8.15 31.90
C ASN A 745 -26.22 7.06 32.14
N GLU A 746 -27.16 6.89 31.20
CA GLU A 746 -28.20 5.86 31.21
C GLU A 746 -28.63 5.49 29.78
N ILE A 747 -29.01 4.23 29.57
CA ILE A 747 -29.62 3.78 28.31
C ILE A 747 -31.11 4.20 28.33
N ASN A 748 -31.41 5.36 27.75
CA ASN A 748 -32.75 5.92 27.67
C ASN A 748 -33.21 6.10 26.21
N LYS A 749 -34.37 6.73 25.96
CA LYS A 749 -34.84 6.95 24.58
C LYS A 749 -33.91 7.91 23.82
N SER A 750 -33.50 9.03 24.43
CA SER A 750 -32.60 10.02 23.80
C SER A 750 -31.26 9.41 23.38
N PHE A 751 -30.70 8.47 24.15
CA PHE A 751 -29.49 7.77 23.74
C PHE A 751 -29.71 6.82 22.55
N ARG A 752 -30.81 6.06 22.51
CA ARG A 752 -31.18 5.28 21.31
C ARG A 752 -31.42 6.15 20.09
N ASP A 753 -32.09 7.29 20.27
CA ASP A 753 -32.34 8.26 19.20
C ASP A 753 -31.00 8.75 18.62
N ARG A 754 -29.99 9.02 19.47
CA ARG A 754 -28.60 9.32 19.03
C ARG A 754 -27.90 8.13 18.37
N LEU A 755 -28.01 6.91 18.90
CA LEU A 755 -27.44 5.71 18.24
C LEU A 755 -28.05 5.49 16.84
N ALA A 756 -29.36 5.68 16.68
CA ALA A 756 -30.01 5.61 15.37
C ALA A 756 -29.57 6.73 14.43
N GLN A 757 -29.23 7.92 14.94
CA GLN A 757 -28.59 8.98 14.15
C GLN A 757 -27.16 8.59 13.74
N ILE A 758 -26.32 8.11 14.66
CA ILE A 758 -24.94 7.68 14.37
C ILE A 758 -24.91 6.52 13.36
N LEU A 759 -25.85 5.58 13.43
CA LEU A 759 -25.86 4.42 12.53
C LEU A 759 -26.45 4.71 11.14
N LEU A 760 -27.26 5.78 11.01
CA LEU A 760 -28.09 6.03 9.81
C LEU A 760 -27.98 7.43 9.22
N GLY A 761 -27.29 8.39 9.86
CA GLY A 761 -27.24 9.80 9.45
C GLY A 761 -26.75 9.96 8.01
N GLY A 762 -25.51 9.49 7.76
CA GLY A 762 -24.89 9.56 6.44
C GLY A 762 -25.64 8.81 5.33
N ILE A 763 -26.59 7.91 5.66
CA ILE A 763 -27.39 7.13 4.68
C ILE A 763 -28.87 7.55 4.59
N LEU A 764 -29.40 8.32 5.55
CA LEU A 764 -30.80 8.77 5.60
C LEU A 764 -30.90 10.27 5.92
N ARG A 765 -31.28 11.07 4.91
CA ARG A 765 -31.53 12.53 5.06
C ARG A 765 -32.76 12.92 5.92
N SER A 766 -33.36 11.95 6.61
CA SER A 766 -34.34 12.17 7.69
C SER A 766 -33.74 11.98 9.09
N LYS A 767 -32.43 11.70 9.17
CA LYS A 767 -31.61 11.58 10.39
C LYS A 767 -30.45 12.59 10.42
N ASP A 768 -30.03 13.03 9.23
CA ASP A 768 -29.40 14.35 8.96
C ASP A 768 -29.93 15.44 9.91
N GLY A 769 -29.04 16.29 10.38
CA GLY A 769 -29.27 17.18 11.51
C GLY A 769 -30.06 18.42 11.12
N GLU A 770 -31.05 18.82 11.93
CA GLU A 770 -31.38 20.24 12.01
C GLU A 770 -30.12 20.98 12.49
N ALA A 771 -29.52 21.78 11.60
CA ALA A 771 -28.29 22.52 11.87
C ALA A 771 -28.43 23.29 13.18
N THR A 772 -27.55 23.01 14.15
CA THR A 772 -27.65 23.53 15.52
C THR A 772 -27.35 25.03 15.55
N THR A 773 -28.37 25.82 15.28
CA THR A 773 -28.36 27.27 15.42
C THR A 773 -28.16 27.68 16.89
N ASP A 774 -27.40 28.75 17.10
CA ASP A 774 -27.10 29.40 18.38
C ASP A 774 -26.61 28.53 19.56
N ARG A 775 -25.27 28.37 19.67
CA ARG A 775 -24.62 28.46 21.00
C ARG A 775 -23.13 28.86 21.10
N PHE A 776 -22.48 29.36 20.05
CA PHE A 776 -21.15 29.99 20.17
C PHE A 776 -21.12 31.36 19.50
N SER A 777 -21.05 32.43 20.29
CA SER A 777 -20.91 33.80 19.81
C SER A 777 -19.53 34.02 19.15
N PRO A 778 -19.44 34.82 18.07
CA PRO A 778 -18.18 35.18 17.44
C PRO A 778 -17.47 36.33 18.17
N ASP A 779 -17.07 36.10 19.42
CA ASP A 779 -16.28 37.05 20.22
C ASP A 779 -14.93 36.42 20.62
N LEU A 780 -13.88 36.72 19.85
CA LEU A 780 -12.52 37.07 20.30
C LEU A 780 -11.64 37.37 19.06
N ASN A 781 -10.77 38.39 19.17
CA ASN A 781 -9.83 38.81 18.11
C ASN A 781 -8.50 38.05 18.19
#